data_AF-A0A552PLV6-F1
#
_entry.id   AF-A0A552PLV6-F1
#
_cell.length_a   1.000
_cell.length_b   1.000
_cell.length_c   1.000
_cell.angle_alpha   90.00
_cell.angle_beta   90.00
_cell.angle_gamma   90.00
#
_symmetry.space_group_name_H-M   'P 1'
#
loop_
_entity.id
_entity.type
_entity.pdbx_description
1 polymer ?
#
loop_
_entity_poly.entity_id
_entity_poly.type
_entity_poly.pdbx_seq_one_letter_code
_entity_poly.pdbx_strand_id
1 'polypeptide(L)'
;MPKKQKKLEETGQLNLFDNTTEIDDKDLDFEFEDIDLESLSGEDLGISESVSDRRVETVRQLLTLKLLREAIRAENPDDRVMADFAEMILPNLLRLAIGVTAKGGNFFEEIDRRRELAGKSKVRRDNAGDQSLNTHLLNGLFPANLIEKRLEKLNTTVRRVVKECERRLAIAGFILHDFEKFRYSLFPAMPAKYIEINEDFDRDIRKLSREEHREIFQVLVPELGLDRFLFSDQPEKWTEYLDDLIYIAKNAQRRNDTDRNTSEDGLNTRLNNSALESLTDLACLADRLASIIKHPHDAEKASLQDLLYNLSDGELKFTYHSIAENRGVLTNVLNNAVMEAHQELDYQPLLYLPTGVVYIAPKNAPEVSLETLPNRVVDTIKSLCSGELQRKQTGFGRDGKGMKYADYYSQFFDDAGLMRAALNATLRILSDNKASVAGSRGENLIKFQQQGVLPTDYDFHCEDDIRIDRLAEFGDVVTRKIWGDRLEKIEQARKLQKNLPAPPDLDLISEIAHYWNLENYLPQIRAIKCINESLKELKLKGNTGGVPYEWYYLAARYLKQHPGIEDIRPVAEDLIAFLAPKIAAIVAGYNLPDGWEDLRQWVNQMVQLPGRELANSIETFQKELNHYNAAKKQGRGRQLLCSISHSPYSVSEQMESAVLFTPQVYTNKQMLAGSNAKRNISSIAGTEMMLRQILMNQTQAVGKRFEDGKYRYLYFYPTYYFTPETNSFLQKAYTNIAQTRFDSSIKLHFVDKNLVANFDRTRYQSVDSFLIDEKLRQKKERINEEEDGKKDHTFKLSYPEDKPLTFYFMALPPGRDPTDTESWVMPAWLGLAFPMILDVKTVVSESPIPPYRDGAEFEETVFLDSAPQAIRSLTRCDRFRLDRVLNAWEDNDGKKYSAPLNTLTAAYSIHLDVNAKQGKTGYDPNWGKLTELAINLETSPLYVFHYLKQWKRGKDADIPSANRIALYLYDFYPCFDPFVQANRTNLTIDMTAESPLNHPKNLTELYRQFYRAKSSKGKPIKANAILKPIDEAADVILKADNAISDDLTSLVAARLFKLMDRVRSQTAEGRYVIKERDQEREKILDFAKYFVKNVFEESFESDRARLAGRQLNIIRDTCEFLYRLEMDKERRQRQVQPLDTSNSSSEEEE
;
A
#
# COMPACT_ATOMS: atom_id res chain seq x y z
N MET A 1 -48.10 -29.25 40.23
CA MET A 1 -47.08 -30.25 40.64
C MET A 1 -46.53 -30.93 39.40
N PRO A 2 -45.25 -31.31 39.28
CA PRO A 2 -44.02 -30.85 39.97
C PRO A 2 -43.11 -30.02 39.03
N LYS A 3 -42.50 -28.89 39.43
CA LYS A 3 -41.13 -28.70 39.97
C LYS A 3 -40.00 -29.48 39.27
N LYS A 4 -39.08 -28.75 38.62
CA LYS A 4 -37.64 -29.10 38.53
C LYS A 4 -36.74 -27.86 38.53
N GLN A 5 -35.62 -28.00 39.23
CA GLN A 5 -34.70 -26.98 39.74
C GLN A 5 -33.65 -26.51 38.71
N LYS A 6 -33.06 -25.35 39.02
CA LYS A 6 -31.81 -24.78 38.48
C LYS A 6 -30.67 -25.80 38.42
N LYS A 7 -29.87 -25.71 37.35
CA LYS A 7 -28.43 -25.97 37.38
C LYS A 7 -27.70 -24.74 36.81
N LEU A 8 -26.72 -24.25 37.57
CA LEU A 8 -25.69 -23.33 37.08
C LEU A 8 -24.81 -24.10 36.08
N GLU A 9 -24.47 -23.47 34.97
CA GLU A 9 -23.33 -23.90 34.15
C GLU A 9 -22.21 -22.90 34.32
N GLU A 10 -21.10 -23.43 34.82
CA GLU A 10 -19.81 -22.80 34.98
C GLU A 10 -19.19 -22.53 33.61
N THR A 11 -18.55 -21.37 33.51
CA THR A 11 -17.68 -20.97 32.41
C THR A 11 -16.50 -21.93 32.29
N GLY A 12 -16.50 -22.79 31.26
CA GLY A 12 -15.33 -23.56 30.84
C GLY A 12 -14.42 -22.72 29.95
N GLN A 13 -13.16 -22.55 30.39
CA GLN A 13 -12.05 -22.06 29.59
C GLN A 13 -11.85 -22.92 28.34
N LEU A 14 -11.58 -22.27 27.20
CA LEU A 14 -11.12 -22.91 25.97
C LEU A 14 -9.71 -23.49 26.19
N ASN A 15 -9.58 -24.81 26.17
CA ASN A 15 -8.29 -25.49 26.06
C ASN A 15 -7.80 -25.42 24.60
N LEU A 16 -6.53 -25.02 24.44
CA LEU A 16 -5.93 -24.56 23.19
C LEU A 16 -5.19 -25.66 22.39
N PHE A 17 -5.43 -26.96 22.65
CA PHE A 17 -4.49 -28.01 22.19
C PHE A 17 -5.06 -29.29 21.55
N ASP A 18 -6.36 -29.45 21.32
CA ASP A 18 -6.87 -30.67 20.66
C ASP A 18 -7.39 -30.36 19.25
N ASN A 19 -6.48 -30.39 18.28
CA ASN A 19 -6.81 -30.53 16.84
C ASN A 19 -5.93 -31.63 16.23
N THR A 20 -6.30 -32.87 16.50
CA THR A 20 -5.89 -34.04 15.69
C THR A 20 -7.13 -34.56 14.99
N THR A 21 -7.36 -34.11 13.77
CA THR A 21 -8.33 -34.73 12.86
C THR A 21 -7.56 -35.54 11.83
N GLU A 22 -7.59 -36.86 12.02
CA GLU A 22 -7.25 -37.83 10.98
C GLU A 22 -8.24 -37.65 9.82
N ILE A 23 -7.71 -37.44 8.61
CA ILE A 23 -8.50 -37.39 7.37
C ILE A 23 -8.29 -38.74 6.69
N ASP A 24 -9.39 -39.48 6.52
CA ASP A 24 -9.45 -40.79 5.88
C ASP A 24 -9.43 -40.60 4.35
N ASP A 25 -8.44 -41.24 3.70
CA ASP A 25 -8.25 -41.24 2.24
C ASP A 25 -9.22 -42.24 1.61
N LYS A 26 -10.42 -41.80 1.23
CA LYS A 26 -11.23 -42.38 0.14
C LYS A 26 -12.44 -41.50 -0.16
N ASP A 27 -12.70 -41.34 -1.45
CA ASP A 27 -13.86 -40.69 -2.09
C ASP A 27 -13.69 -39.21 -2.45
N LEU A 28 -12.91 -38.94 -3.51
CA LEU A 28 -13.03 -37.74 -4.34
C LEU A 28 -12.81 -38.11 -5.82
N ASP A 29 -13.83 -38.70 -6.44
CA ASP A 29 -13.96 -38.72 -7.91
C ASP A 29 -14.76 -37.49 -8.32
N PHE A 30 -14.11 -36.52 -8.97
CA PHE A 30 -14.79 -35.46 -9.74
C PHE A 30 -14.11 -35.33 -11.10
N GLU A 31 -14.90 -35.53 -12.15
CA GLU A 31 -14.51 -35.43 -13.56
C GLU A 31 -14.01 -34.01 -13.88
N PHE A 32 -12.81 -33.92 -14.44
CA PHE A 32 -12.19 -32.70 -14.95
C PHE A 32 -12.59 -32.52 -16.42
N GLU A 33 -13.08 -31.33 -16.79
CA GLU A 33 -13.08 -30.89 -18.18
C GLU A 33 -11.84 -30.02 -18.42
N ASP A 34 -10.99 -30.46 -19.33
CA ASP A 34 -9.74 -29.83 -19.73
C ASP A 34 -9.95 -28.53 -20.51
N ILE A 35 -9.28 -27.45 -20.09
CA ILE A 35 -9.15 -26.23 -20.88
C ILE A 35 -7.68 -25.83 -20.98
N ASP A 36 -7.20 -25.76 -22.22
CA ASP A 36 -5.85 -25.38 -22.60
C ASP A 36 -5.62 -23.86 -22.47
N LEU A 37 -4.93 -23.46 -21.40
CA LEU A 37 -4.63 -22.06 -21.06
C LEU A 37 -3.63 -21.37 -22.01
N GLU A 38 -2.92 -22.12 -22.86
CA GLU A 38 -1.99 -21.53 -23.84
C GLU A 38 -2.70 -21.11 -25.15
N SER A 39 -3.98 -21.46 -25.30
CA SER A 39 -4.80 -21.19 -26.50
C SER A 39 -5.77 -20.01 -26.38
N LEU A 40 -5.87 -19.38 -25.20
CA LEU A 40 -6.89 -18.39 -24.89
C LEU A 40 -6.57 -16.99 -25.45
N SER A 41 -7.58 -16.37 -26.04
CA SER A 41 -7.49 -15.02 -26.62
C SER A 41 -7.46 -13.94 -25.53
N GLY A 42 -7.07 -12.71 -25.88
CA GLY A 42 -7.02 -11.61 -24.92
C GLY A 42 -8.36 -11.34 -24.21
N GLU A 43 -9.48 -11.55 -24.89
CA GLU A 43 -10.82 -11.37 -24.31
C GLU A 43 -11.12 -12.39 -23.18
N ASP A 44 -10.57 -13.62 -23.27
CA ASP A 44 -10.76 -14.68 -22.26
C ASP A 44 -10.00 -14.44 -20.94
N LEU A 45 -9.04 -13.50 -20.94
CA LEU A 45 -8.26 -13.06 -19.78
C LEU A 45 -8.81 -11.77 -19.14
N GLY A 46 -10.00 -11.31 -19.56
CA GLY A 46 -10.59 -10.06 -19.06
C GLY A 46 -9.91 -8.80 -19.61
N ILE A 47 -9.28 -8.89 -20.78
CA ILE A 47 -8.74 -7.73 -21.50
C ILE A 47 -9.90 -7.12 -22.30
N SER A 48 -10.42 -5.96 -21.85
CA SER A 48 -11.20 -5.10 -22.75
C SER A 48 -10.23 -4.42 -23.71
N GLU A 49 -10.39 -4.70 -25.01
CA GLU A 49 -9.48 -4.27 -26.06
C GLU A 49 -9.41 -2.74 -26.22
N SER A 50 -8.18 -2.22 -26.20
CA SER A 50 -7.67 -1.53 -27.38
C SER A 50 -6.28 -2.08 -27.65
N VAL A 51 -6.24 -3.23 -28.31
CA VAL A 51 -5.01 -3.87 -28.76
C VAL A 51 -4.40 -2.99 -29.85
N SER A 52 -3.43 -2.16 -29.49
CA SER A 52 -2.49 -1.66 -30.49
C SER A 52 -1.53 -2.81 -30.80
N ASP A 53 -1.79 -3.47 -31.91
CA ASP A 53 -0.91 -4.44 -32.52
C ASP A 53 0.38 -3.72 -32.94
N ARG A 54 1.39 -3.76 -32.05
CA ARG A 54 2.83 -3.45 -32.21
C ARG A 54 3.41 -3.04 -30.85
N ARG A 55 4.39 -3.82 -30.37
CA ARG A 55 5.75 -3.31 -30.16
C ARG A 55 6.70 -4.47 -29.82
N VAL A 56 7.63 -4.70 -30.75
CA VAL A 56 9.03 -5.00 -30.46
C VAL A 56 9.40 -4.35 -29.13
N GLU A 57 10.04 -5.09 -28.20
CA GLU A 57 10.57 -4.57 -26.93
C GLU A 57 11.43 -3.32 -27.19
N THR A 58 10.77 -2.18 -27.24
CA THR A 58 11.35 -0.86 -27.16
C THR A 58 11.25 -0.56 -25.68
N VAL A 59 12.40 -0.43 -25.01
CA VAL A 59 12.50 -0.09 -23.59
C VAL A 59 11.52 1.05 -23.30
N ARG A 60 10.38 0.71 -22.68
CA ARG A 60 9.33 1.67 -22.38
C ARG A 60 9.90 2.55 -21.27
N GLN A 61 9.90 3.88 -21.48
CA GLN A 61 10.36 4.82 -20.46
C GLN A 61 9.58 4.60 -19.15
N LEU A 62 10.29 4.61 -18.02
CA LEU A 62 9.68 4.52 -16.69
C LEU A 62 8.62 5.63 -16.53
N LEU A 63 7.42 5.24 -16.10
CA LEU A 63 6.33 6.19 -15.91
C LEU A 63 6.63 7.14 -14.74
N THR A 64 7.26 6.62 -13.69
CA THR A 64 7.81 7.41 -12.57
C THR A 64 8.79 8.49 -13.04
N LEU A 65 9.74 8.13 -13.91
CA LEU A 65 10.68 9.10 -14.51
C LEU A 65 9.94 10.17 -15.31
N LYS A 66 8.94 9.78 -16.12
CA LYS A 66 8.12 10.73 -16.88
C LYS A 66 7.40 11.71 -15.94
N LEU A 67 6.71 11.21 -14.93
CA LEU A 67 5.96 12.04 -13.96
C LEU A 67 6.88 12.98 -13.18
N LEU A 68 8.06 12.52 -12.78
CA LEU A 68 9.02 13.34 -12.05
C LEU A 68 9.63 14.44 -12.96
N ARG A 69 9.90 14.15 -14.23
CA ARG A 69 10.31 15.17 -15.21
C ARG A 69 9.25 16.24 -15.41
N GLU A 70 7.98 15.83 -15.52
CA GLU A 70 6.87 16.76 -15.62
C GLU A 70 6.71 17.61 -14.35
N ALA A 71 6.91 17.02 -13.17
CA ALA A 71 6.88 17.76 -11.91
C ALA A 71 8.02 18.79 -11.83
N ILE A 72 9.27 18.41 -12.14
CA ILE A 72 10.41 19.32 -12.14
C ILE A 72 10.17 20.51 -13.08
N ARG A 73 9.66 20.27 -14.29
CA ARG A 73 9.32 21.33 -15.25
C ARG A 73 8.20 22.25 -14.78
N ALA A 74 7.18 21.70 -14.12
CA ALA A 74 6.05 22.47 -13.63
C ALA A 74 6.44 23.39 -12.47
N GLU A 75 7.26 22.91 -11.53
CA GLU A 75 7.70 23.70 -10.37
C GLU A 75 8.85 24.65 -10.70
N ASN A 76 9.60 24.40 -11.78
CA ASN A 76 10.69 25.24 -12.24
C ASN A 76 10.44 25.73 -13.68
N PRO A 77 9.39 26.54 -13.91
CA PRO A 77 9.12 27.12 -15.22
C PRO A 77 10.30 28.00 -15.64
N ASP A 78 10.64 27.95 -16.92
CA ASP A 78 11.72 28.71 -17.56
C ASP A 78 13.14 28.45 -17.02
N ASP A 79 13.35 27.40 -16.23
CA ASP A 79 14.66 27.03 -15.69
C ASP A 79 15.35 25.96 -16.55
N ARG A 80 16.18 26.42 -17.50
CA ARG A 80 16.89 25.52 -18.42
C ARG A 80 17.81 24.53 -17.69
N VAL A 81 18.44 24.93 -16.59
CA VAL A 81 19.36 24.05 -15.85
C VAL A 81 18.59 22.89 -15.22
N MET A 82 17.42 23.14 -14.63
CA MET A 82 16.57 22.08 -14.09
C MET A 82 15.93 21.21 -15.18
N ALA A 83 15.59 21.79 -16.33
CA ALA A 83 15.14 21.02 -17.49
C ALA A 83 16.23 20.05 -17.99
N ASP A 84 17.48 20.51 -18.10
CA ASP A 84 18.62 19.68 -18.51
C ASP A 84 18.95 18.62 -17.44
N PHE A 85 18.87 18.96 -16.15
CA PHE A 85 19.03 17.98 -15.06
C PHE A 85 18.02 16.83 -15.18
N ALA A 86 16.75 17.17 -15.38
CA ALA A 86 15.66 16.19 -15.50
C ALA A 86 15.81 15.28 -16.73
N GLU A 87 16.38 15.79 -17.82
CA GLU A 87 16.60 15.02 -19.04
C GLU A 87 17.89 14.18 -19.01
N MET A 88 19.00 14.75 -18.53
CA MET A 88 20.33 14.17 -18.68
C MET A 88 20.81 13.39 -17.45
N ILE A 89 20.50 13.85 -16.23
CA ILE A 89 21.03 13.27 -14.98
C ILE A 89 20.01 12.32 -14.35
N LEU A 90 18.77 12.77 -14.20
CA LEU A 90 17.74 12.07 -13.46
C LEU A 90 17.54 10.59 -13.88
N PRO A 91 17.52 10.22 -15.18
CA PRO A 91 17.35 8.82 -15.58
C PRO A 91 18.48 7.90 -15.08
N ASN A 92 19.72 8.39 -15.14
CA ASN A 92 20.90 7.64 -14.70
C ASN A 92 20.93 7.56 -13.17
N LEU A 93 20.58 8.65 -12.50
CA LEU A 93 20.49 8.70 -11.04
C LEU A 93 19.49 7.68 -10.49
N LEU A 94 18.25 7.68 -11.00
CA LEU A 94 17.20 6.75 -10.56
C LEU A 94 17.58 5.28 -10.78
N ARG A 95 18.36 4.98 -11.82
CA ARG A 95 18.88 3.64 -12.12
C ARG A 95 19.99 3.22 -11.16
N LEU A 96 20.90 4.13 -10.81
CA LEU A 96 22.12 3.82 -10.06
C LEU A 96 21.93 3.88 -8.52
N ALA A 97 20.96 4.66 -8.03
CA ALA A 97 20.73 4.84 -6.59
C ALA A 97 19.51 4.08 -6.04
N ILE A 98 18.84 3.26 -6.86
CA ILE A 98 17.72 2.42 -6.40
C ILE A 98 18.13 1.45 -5.28
N GLY A 99 17.42 1.52 -4.16
CA GLY A 99 17.65 0.65 -2.99
C GLY A 99 19.07 0.75 -2.43
N VAL A 100 19.71 1.91 -2.63
CA VAL A 100 20.98 2.31 -2.02
C VAL A 100 20.68 3.27 -0.88
N THR A 101 21.25 3.02 0.30
CA THR A 101 21.06 3.85 1.49
C THR A 101 22.13 4.95 1.53
N ALA A 102 21.71 6.22 1.65
CA ALA A 102 22.61 7.30 2.08
C ALA A 102 22.82 7.26 3.59
N LYS A 103 21.74 6.99 4.33
CA LYS A 103 21.72 6.90 5.81
C LYS A 103 20.94 5.69 6.29
N GLY A 104 21.22 5.26 7.51
CA GLY A 104 20.59 4.09 8.11
C GLY A 104 21.06 2.78 7.48
N GLY A 105 20.13 1.84 7.30
CA GLY A 105 20.38 0.50 6.77
C GLY A 105 21.16 -0.40 7.74
N ASN A 106 21.64 -1.51 7.18
CA ASN A 106 22.43 -2.54 7.87
C ASN A 106 23.75 -2.00 8.45
N PHE A 107 24.22 -0.84 7.98
CA PHE A 107 25.41 -0.18 8.52
C PHE A 107 25.33 0.04 10.04
N PHE A 108 24.17 0.51 10.55
CA PHE A 108 24.00 0.73 11.98
C PHE A 108 23.94 -0.57 12.78
N GLU A 109 23.38 -1.62 12.19
CA GLU A 109 23.26 -2.93 12.82
C GLU A 109 24.62 -3.61 12.94
N GLU A 110 25.47 -3.51 11.90
CA GLU A 110 26.84 -4.02 11.93
C GLU A 110 27.71 -3.26 12.94
N ILE A 111 27.58 -1.93 13.02
CA ILE A 111 28.28 -1.17 14.07
C ILE A 111 27.84 -1.63 15.46
N ASP A 112 26.54 -1.80 15.68
CA ASP A 112 26.02 -2.23 16.97
C ASP A 112 26.48 -3.65 17.33
N ARG A 113 26.47 -4.58 16.36
CA ARG A 113 27.02 -5.94 16.52
C ARG A 113 28.49 -5.90 16.94
N ARG A 114 29.32 -5.12 16.25
CA ARG A 114 30.76 -4.96 16.59
C ARG A 114 30.97 -4.31 17.94
N ARG A 115 30.15 -3.32 18.30
CA ARG A 115 30.20 -2.67 19.62
C ARG A 115 29.80 -3.63 20.73
N GLU A 116 28.78 -4.43 20.53
CA GLU A 116 28.34 -5.46 21.46
C GLU A 116 29.43 -6.52 21.68
N LEU A 117 30.05 -7.01 20.60
CA LEU A 117 31.23 -7.90 20.67
C LEU A 117 32.40 -7.25 21.42
N ALA A 118 32.56 -5.93 21.33
CA ALA A 118 33.56 -5.16 22.05
C ALA A 118 33.13 -4.71 23.46
N GLY A 119 31.97 -5.14 23.96
CA GLY A 119 31.43 -4.75 25.28
C GLY A 119 31.05 -3.27 25.41
N LYS A 120 30.82 -2.58 24.29
CA LYS A 120 30.45 -1.16 24.21
C LYS A 120 28.93 -0.99 24.04
N SER A 121 28.41 0.15 24.50
CA SER A 121 27.01 0.51 24.28
C SER A 121 26.71 0.78 22.80
N LYS A 122 25.49 0.44 22.38
CA LYS A 122 24.95 0.76 21.04
C LYS A 122 25.07 2.24 20.69
N VAL A 123 25.11 2.54 19.39
CA VAL A 123 25.18 3.92 18.88
C VAL A 123 23.88 4.65 19.22
N ARG A 124 23.96 5.98 19.39
CA ARG A 124 22.74 6.80 19.45
C ARG A 124 21.93 6.62 18.17
N ARG A 125 20.61 6.50 18.32
CA ARG A 125 19.67 6.16 17.23
C ARG A 125 19.07 7.38 16.53
N ASP A 126 19.49 8.60 16.91
CA ASP A 126 18.96 9.84 16.34
C ASP A 126 19.22 9.98 14.83
N ASN A 127 20.25 9.30 14.28
CA ASN A 127 20.58 9.30 12.84
C ASN A 127 20.49 7.91 12.19
N ALA A 128 19.83 6.95 12.85
CA ALA A 128 19.79 5.57 12.40
C ALA A 128 18.60 5.27 11.47
N GLY A 129 17.74 6.25 11.20
CA GLY A 129 16.64 6.12 10.25
C GLY A 129 17.11 6.06 8.80
N ASP A 130 16.53 5.13 8.04
CA ASP A 130 16.84 4.90 6.64
C ASP A 130 16.52 6.11 5.78
N GLN A 131 17.45 6.43 4.88
CA GLN A 131 17.25 7.39 3.80
C GLN A 131 17.88 6.84 2.52
N SER A 132 17.11 6.77 1.41
CA SER A 132 17.66 6.36 0.12
C SER A 132 18.59 7.44 -0.44
N LEU A 133 19.58 7.03 -1.23
CA LEU A 133 20.51 7.95 -1.87
C LEU A 133 19.81 8.88 -2.86
N ASN A 134 18.83 8.36 -3.61
CA ASN A 134 17.96 9.17 -4.47
C ASN A 134 17.28 10.28 -3.65
N THR A 135 16.60 9.93 -2.57
CA THR A 135 15.87 10.91 -1.77
C THR A 135 16.81 11.90 -1.10
N HIS A 136 17.97 11.48 -0.58
CA HIS A 136 18.98 12.39 -0.03
C HIS A 136 19.42 13.46 -1.05
N LEU A 137 19.76 13.03 -2.27
CA LEU A 137 20.21 13.93 -3.33
C LEU A 137 19.07 14.84 -3.83
N LEU A 138 17.87 14.31 -4.07
CA LEU A 138 16.75 15.12 -4.56
C LEU A 138 16.22 16.09 -3.48
N ASN A 139 16.10 15.63 -2.23
CA ASN A 139 15.65 16.45 -1.10
C ASN A 139 16.67 17.51 -0.69
N GLY A 140 17.95 17.37 -1.07
CA GLY A 140 18.95 18.41 -0.91
C GLY A 140 18.95 19.40 -2.08
N LEU A 141 18.97 18.87 -3.31
CA LEU A 141 19.08 19.66 -4.54
C LEU A 141 17.91 20.63 -4.72
N PHE A 142 16.68 20.13 -4.68
CA PHE A 142 15.51 20.95 -5.01
C PHE A 142 15.28 22.15 -4.09
N PRO A 143 15.32 22.03 -2.75
CA PRO A 143 15.18 23.22 -1.92
C PRO A 143 16.39 24.14 -2.02
N ALA A 144 17.61 23.63 -2.18
CA ALA A 144 18.78 24.47 -2.44
C ALA A 144 18.65 25.25 -3.75
N ASN A 145 18.09 24.63 -4.79
CA ASN A 145 17.78 25.25 -6.07
C ASN A 145 16.74 26.39 -5.92
N LEU A 146 15.67 26.15 -5.17
CA LEU A 146 14.64 27.17 -4.91
C LEU A 146 15.22 28.36 -4.13
N ILE A 147 16.10 28.10 -3.17
CA ILE A 147 16.83 29.14 -2.43
C ILE A 147 17.75 29.90 -3.37
N GLU A 148 18.56 29.23 -4.18
CA GLU A 148 19.48 29.86 -5.14
C GLU A 148 18.74 30.78 -6.13
N LYS A 149 17.59 30.35 -6.67
CA LYS A 149 16.71 31.21 -7.50
C LYS A 149 16.19 32.44 -6.75
N ARG A 150 15.95 32.33 -5.45
CA ARG A 150 15.59 33.49 -4.62
C ARG A 150 16.80 34.41 -4.44
N LEU A 151 17.99 33.87 -4.22
CA LEU A 151 19.23 34.62 -4.10
C LEU A 151 19.59 35.39 -5.38
N GLU A 152 19.31 34.82 -6.56
CA GLU A 152 19.51 35.47 -7.86
C GLU A 152 18.69 36.76 -8.02
N LYS A 153 17.52 36.84 -7.35
CA LYS A 153 16.63 38.02 -7.36
C LYS A 153 17.03 39.08 -6.34
N LEU A 154 17.89 38.74 -5.37
CA LEU A 154 18.34 39.63 -4.31
C LEU A 154 19.70 40.27 -4.65
N ASN A 155 20.16 41.25 -3.88
CA ASN A 155 21.50 41.84 -4.09
C ASN A 155 22.56 41.10 -3.26
N THR A 156 22.77 39.82 -3.57
CA THR A 156 23.64 38.93 -2.78
C THR A 156 25.00 38.67 -3.45
N THR A 157 25.96 38.18 -2.67
CA THR A 157 27.24 37.65 -3.18
C THR A 157 27.02 36.52 -4.19
N VAL A 158 26.10 35.59 -3.90
CA VAL A 158 25.75 34.47 -4.78
C VAL A 158 25.33 34.95 -6.18
N ARG A 159 24.45 35.95 -6.27
CA ARG A 159 24.06 36.55 -7.57
C ARG A 159 25.25 37.06 -8.39
N ARG A 160 26.29 37.58 -7.74
CA ARG A 160 27.45 38.18 -8.42
C ARG A 160 28.35 37.11 -9.01
N VAL A 161 28.56 36.00 -8.30
CA VAL A 161 29.57 34.98 -8.63
C VAL A 161 29.00 33.72 -9.28
N VAL A 162 27.75 33.35 -8.99
CA VAL A 162 27.11 32.16 -9.54
C VAL A 162 26.35 32.54 -10.80
N LYS A 163 26.84 32.09 -11.96
CA LYS A 163 26.13 32.13 -13.25
C LYS A 163 25.76 30.72 -13.66
N GLU A 164 25.25 30.54 -14.88
CA GLU A 164 24.75 29.25 -15.34
C GLU A 164 25.80 28.13 -15.24
N CYS A 165 27.06 28.38 -15.64
CA CYS A 165 28.12 27.37 -15.60
C CYS A 165 28.47 26.98 -14.16
N GLU A 166 28.65 27.97 -13.28
CA GLU A 166 28.94 27.76 -11.87
C GLU A 166 27.78 27.04 -11.17
N ARG A 167 26.53 27.37 -11.52
CA ARG A 167 25.33 26.69 -11.01
C ARG A 167 25.31 25.21 -11.42
N ARG A 168 25.63 24.90 -12.69
CA ARG A 168 25.77 23.50 -13.16
C ARG A 168 26.89 22.77 -12.42
N LEU A 169 28.02 23.43 -12.17
CA LEU A 169 29.13 22.87 -11.38
C LEU A 169 28.74 22.61 -9.91
N ALA A 170 27.99 23.51 -9.27
CA ALA A 170 27.47 23.29 -7.92
C ALA A 170 26.54 22.09 -7.85
N ILE A 171 25.63 21.95 -8.82
CA ILE A 171 24.71 20.80 -8.90
C ILE A 171 25.52 19.51 -9.11
N ALA A 172 26.45 19.48 -10.06
CA ALA A 172 27.27 18.31 -10.34
C ALA A 172 28.14 17.91 -9.13
N GLY A 173 28.79 18.89 -8.49
CA GLY A 173 29.59 18.67 -7.28
C GLY A 173 28.74 18.17 -6.12
N PHE A 174 27.51 18.67 -5.95
CA PHE A 174 26.59 18.16 -4.94
C PHE A 174 26.12 16.73 -5.25
N ILE A 175 25.78 16.38 -6.49
CA ILE A 175 25.43 14.99 -6.83
C ILE A 175 26.56 14.01 -6.49
N LEU A 176 27.81 14.46 -6.58
CA LEU A 176 29.01 13.69 -6.27
C LEU A 176 29.47 13.79 -4.80
N HIS A 177 28.80 14.54 -3.93
CA HIS A 177 29.34 14.84 -2.57
C HIS A 177 29.49 13.62 -1.67
N ASP A 178 28.60 12.65 -1.83
CA ASP A 178 28.57 11.36 -1.14
C ASP A 178 28.94 10.23 -2.11
N PHE A 179 29.97 10.46 -2.93
CA PHE A 179 30.42 9.51 -3.96
C PHE A 179 30.80 8.12 -3.42
N GLU A 180 31.11 8.00 -2.12
CA GLU A 180 31.36 6.72 -1.46
C GLU A 180 30.10 5.89 -1.20
N LYS A 181 28.91 6.51 -1.23
CA LYS A 181 27.63 5.84 -0.94
C LYS A 181 27.05 5.12 -2.14
N PHE A 182 27.46 5.46 -3.35
CA PHE A 182 27.08 4.70 -4.53
C PHE A 182 27.59 3.26 -4.43
N ARG A 183 26.80 2.30 -4.92
CA ARG A 183 27.27 0.92 -5.07
C ARG A 183 28.09 0.80 -6.33
N TYR A 184 29.39 0.62 -6.18
CA TYR A 184 30.34 0.64 -7.31
C TYR A 184 30.17 -0.56 -8.25
N SER A 185 29.65 -1.68 -7.75
CA SER A 185 29.27 -2.84 -8.57
C SER A 185 28.15 -2.56 -9.58
N LEU A 186 27.45 -1.42 -9.47
CA LEU A 186 26.45 -0.98 -10.46
C LEU A 186 27.03 -0.16 -11.63
N PHE A 187 28.33 0.17 -11.58
CA PHE A 187 29.02 0.95 -12.59
C PHE A 187 29.89 -0.01 -13.44
N PRO A 188 29.51 -0.34 -14.68
CA PRO A 188 30.22 -1.33 -15.48
C PRO A 188 31.68 -0.98 -15.76
N ALA A 189 31.99 0.32 -15.86
CA ALA A 189 33.33 0.82 -16.11
C ALA A 189 34.18 1.01 -14.84
N MET A 190 33.64 0.74 -13.64
CA MET A 190 34.37 0.95 -12.39
C MET A 190 35.47 -0.11 -12.20
N PRO A 191 36.73 0.28 -11.93
CA PRO A 191 37.81 -0.66 -11.66
C PRO A 191 37.52 -1.58 -10.46
N ALA A 192 37.87 -2.88 -10.60
CA ALA A 192 37.65 -3.91 -9.57
C ALA A 192 38.20 -3.51 -8.19
N LYS A 193 39.38 -2.87 -8.14
CA LYS A 193 39.98 -2.38 -6.89
C LYS A 193 39.04 -1.49 -6.08
N TYR A 194 38.23 -0.65 -6.73
CA TYR A 194 37.33 0.27 -6.05
C TYR A 194 36.00 -0.40 -5.67
N ILE A 195 35.55 -1.38 -6.46
CA ILE A 195 34.39 -2.22 -6.11
C ILE A 195 34.69 -2.98 -4.82
N GLU A 196 35.85 -3.65 -4.74
CA GLU A 196 36.28 -4.39 -3.55
C GLU A 196 36.39 -3.48 -2.31
N ILE A 197 36.88 -2.25 -2.46
CA ILE A 197 36.98 -1.28 -1.35
C ILE A 197 35.59 -0.78 -0.93
N ASN A 198 34.67 -0.56 -1.86
CA ASN A 198 33.31 -0.08 -1.57
C ASN A 198 32.44 -1.14 -0.86
N GLU A 199 32.69 -2.41 -1.12
CA GLU A 199 31.98 -3.54 -0.50
C GLU A 199 32.63 -4.01 0.83
N ASP A 200 33.87 -3.58 1.11
CA ASP A 200 34.58 -3.86 2.35
C ASP A 200 34.24 -2.82 3.44
N PHE A 201 33.55 -3.25 4.49
CA PHE A 201 33.16 -2.39 5.62
C PHE A 201 34.33 -1.74 6.35
N ASP A 202 35.53 -2.35 6.32
CA ASP A 202 36.70 -1.88 7.04
C ASP A 202 37.55 -0.88 6.23
N ARG A 203 37.21 -0.67 4.95
CA ARG A 203 37.88 0.30 4.08
C ARG A 203 36.97 1.49 3.79
N ASP A 204 37.61 2.59 3.40
CA ASP A 204 36.92 3.87 3.24
C ASP A 204 37.40 4.59 1.98
N ILE A 205 36.49 4.70 1.01
CA ILE A 205 36.72 5.38 -0.27
C ILE A 205 37.18 6.84 -0.07
N ARG A 206 36.71 7.53 0.98
CA ARG A 206 37.10 8.93 1.23
C ARG A 206 38.56 9.09 1.65
N LYS A 207 39.20 8.03 2.12
CA LYS A 207 40.62 8.03 2.56
C LYS A 207 41.63 7.71 1.46
N LEU A 208 41.15 7.42 0.25
CA LEU A 208 42.02 7.20 -0.91
C LEU A 208 42.76 8.49 -1.32
N SER A 209 43.80 8.33 -2.12
CA SER A 209 44.60 9.44 -2.63
C SER A 209 43.81 10.29 -3.65
N ARG A 210 44.29 11.52 -3.90
CA ARG A 210 43.65 12.43 -4.87
C ARG A 210 43.63 11.86 -6.29
N GLU A 211 44.69 11.17 -6.70
CA GLU A 211 44.71 10.51 -8.03
C GLU A 211 43.67 9.41 -8.13
N GLU A 212 43.47 8.63 -7.06
CA GLU A 212 42.42 7.62 -7.04
C GLU A 212 41.03 8.24 -7.05
N HIS A 213 40.82 9.39 -6.38
CA HIS A 213 39.56 10.14 -6.50
C HIS A 213 39.33 10.66 -7.92
N ARG A 214 40.38 11.10 -8.63
CA ARG A 214 40.30 11.48 -10.05
C ARG A 214 39.89 10.29 -10.92
N GLU A 215 40.49 9.11 -10.72
CA GLU A 215 40.10 7.88 -11.43
C GLU A 215 38.62 7.53 -11.20
N ILE A 216 38.14 7.63 -9.96
CA ILE A 216 36.73 7.38 -9.62
C ILE A 216 35.82 8.38 -10.35
N PHE A 217 36.13 9.68 -10.30
CA PHE A 217 35.32 10.72 -10.91
C PHE A 217 35.29 10.64 -12.45
N GLN A 218 36.36 10.13 -13.07
CA GLN A 218 36.39 9.81 -14.51
C GLN A 218 35.35 8.75 -14.91
N VAL A 219 34.93 7.89 -13.98
CA VAL A 219 33.85 6.92 -14.21
C VAL A 219 32.48 7.51 -13.84
N LEU A 220 32.38 8.13 -12.66
CA LEU A 220 31.09 8.61 -12.14
C LEU A 220 30.48 9.72 -13.01
N VAL A 221 31.29 10.68 -13.47
CA VAL A 221 30.79 11.85 -14.21
C VAL A 221 30.09 11.45 -15.52
N PRO A 222 30.69 10.63 -16.41
CA PRO A 222 30.02 10.19 -17.63
C PRO A 222 28.83 9.25 -17.38
N GLU A 223 28.95 8.30 -16.44
CA GLU A 223 27.87 7.33 -16.13
C GLU A 223 26.61 7.99 -15.55
N LEU A 224 26.78 9.09 -14.81
CA LEU A 224 25.67 9.92 -14.32
C LEU A 224 25.15 10.92 -15.37
N GLY A 225 25.85 11.10 -16.49
CA GLY A 225 25.53 12.11 -17.52
C GLY A 225 25.90 13.54 -17.12
N LEU A 226 26.77 13.72 -16.12
CA LEU A 226 27.21 15.01 -15.63
C LEU A 226 28.12 15.73 -16.64
N ASP A 227 28.88 14.99 -17.43
CA ASP A 227 29.69 15.52 -18.55
C ASP A 227 28.85 16.33 -19.54
N ARG A 228 27.75 15.75 -20.01
CA ARG A 228 26.81 16.36 -20.97
C ARG A 228 25.99 17.46 -20.32
N PHE A 229 25.64 17.30 -19.05
CA PHE A 229 24.94 18.34 -18.28
C PHE A 229 25.78 19.59 -18.10
N LEU A 230 27.09 19.44 -17.84
CA LEU A 230 28.02 20.56 -17.72
C LEU A 230 28.28 21.21 -19.08
N PHE A 231 28.54 20.40 -20.11
CA PHE A 231 28.91 20.86 -21.45
C PHE A 231 28.25 20.00 -22.55
N SER A 232 27.06 20.41 -23.01
CA SER A 232 26.26 19.63 -23.97
C SER A 232 26.97 19.36 -25.30
N ASP A 233 27.66 20.37 -25.83
CA ASP A 233 28.23 20.34 -27.17
C ASP A 233 29.67 19.79 -27.18
N GLN A 234 30.34 19.83 -26.03
CA GLN A 234 31.72 19.39 -25.84
C GLN A 234 31.87 18.70 -24.48
N PRO A 235 31.33 17.48 -24.31
CA PRO A 235 31.34 16.80 -23.01
C PRO A 235 32.75 16.73 -22.42
N GLU A 236 33.77 16.39 -23.21
CA GLU A 236 35.16 16.22 -22.74
C GLU A 236 35.76 17.43 -22.01
N LYS A 237 35.21 18.63 -22.23
CA LYS A 237 35.61 19.85 -21.53
C LYS A 237 35.42 19.77 -20.02
N TRP A 238 34.55 18.88 -19.52
CA TRP A 238 34.34 18.69 -18.08
C TRP A 238 35.64 18.34 -17.35
N THR A 239 36.58 17.67 -18.02
CA THR A 239 37.87 17.26 -17.45
C THR A 239 38.72 18.46 -17.01
N GLU A 240 38.54 19.63 -17.63
CA GLU A 240 39.18 20.90 -17.23
C GLU A 240 38.71 21.40 -15.86
N TYR A 241 37.59 20.87 -15.35
CA TYR A 241 36.94 21.22 -14.08
C TYR A 241 36.90 20.04 -13.10
N LEU A 242 37.63 18.95 -13.37
CA LEU A 242 37.64 17.75 -12.53
C LEU A 242 38.02 18.07 -11.08
N ASP A 243 39.07 18.86 -10.87
CA ASP A 243 39.53 19.24 -9.52
C ASP A 243 38.56 20.22 -8.84
N ASP A 244 37.84 21.07 -9.59
CA ASP A 244 36.76 21.89 -9.04
C ASP A 244 35.59 21.02 -8.54
N LEU A 245 35.22 19.97 -9.28
CA LEU A 245 34.16 19.03 -8.88
C LEU A 245 34.56 18.26 -7.62
N ILE A 246 35.80 17.75 -7.55
CA ILE A 246 36.32 17.07 -6.36
C ILE A 246 36.33 18.03 -5.16
N TYR A 247 36.74 19.28 -5.38
CA TYR A 247 36.75 20.31 -4.34
C TYR A 247 35.35 20.55 -3.80
N ILE A 248 34.34 20.77 -4.65
CA ILE A 248 32.96 21.00 -4.23
C ILE A 248 32.41 19.77 -3.49
N ALA A 249 32.60 18.57 -4.05
CA ALA A 249 32.09 17.32 -3.50
C ALA A 249 32.66 17.04 -2.08
N LYS A 250 33.98 17.14 -1.90
CA LYS A 250 34.62 16.86 -0.60
C LYS A 250 34.32 17.92 0.46
N ASN A 251 34.02 19.15 0.04
CA ASN A 251 33.79 20.27 0.95
C ASN A 251 32.30 20.62 1.16
N ALA A 252 31.37 19.84 0.61
CA ALA A 252 29.95 19.92 0.95
C ALA A 252 29.69 19.66 2.46
N GLN A 253 30.62 18.99 3.15
CA GLN A 253 30.64 18.92 4.61
C GLN A 253 31.75 19.82 5.21
N ARG A 254 31.60 20.19 6.49
CA ARG A 254 32.54 21.12 7.19
C ARG A 254 33.41 20.46 8.26
N ARG A 255 33.25 19.17 8.56
CA ARG A 255 33.86 18.53 9.74
C ARG A 255 34.85 17.41 9.41
N ASN A 256 34.47 16.49 8.55
CA ASN A 256 35.23 15.27 8.29
C ASN A 256 35.70 15.28 6.83
N ASP A 257 36.84 14.66 6.55
CA ASP A 257 37.33 14.31 5.21
C ASP A 257 37.28 15.44 4.14
N THR A 258 37.36 16.70 4.60
CA THR A 258 37.39 17.90 3.75
C THR A 258 38.77 18.11 3.15
N ASP A 259 38.84 18.59 1.91
CA ASP A 259 40.11 18.87 1.23
C ASP A 259 40.07 20.27 0.61
N ARG A 260 40.58 21.25 1.36
CA ARG A 260 40.65 22.66 0.95
C ARG A 260 42.03 23.06 0.41
N ASN A 261 42.92 22.09 0.19
CA ASN A 261 44.29 22.39 -0.21
C ASN A 261 44.35 22.61 -1.74
N THR A 262 44.49 23.88 -2.14
CA THR A 262 44.65 24.34 -3.53
C THR A 262 46.09 24.77 -3.86
N SER A 263 47.09 24.29 -3.10
CA SER A 263 48.52 24.50 -3.42
C SER A 263 48.97 23.64 -4.62
N GLU A 264 50.22 23.78 -5.07
CA GLU A 264 50.77 23.08 -6.25
C GLU A 264 50.67 21.54 -6.16
N ASP A 265 50.79 20.97 -4.95
CA ASP A 265 50.61 19.53 -4.69
C ASP A 265 49.14 19.16 -4.35
N GLY A 266 48.24 20.14 -4.47
CA GLY A 266 46.83 20.15 -4.08
C GLY A 266 45.84 19.78 -5.19
N LEU A 267 44.61 20.27 -5.04
CA LEU A 267 43.61 20.31 -6.11
C LEU A 267 43.84 21.55 -6.98
N ASN A 268 44.04 21.36 -8.27
CA ASN A 268 44.29 22.41 -9.25
C ASN A 268 42.97 22.97 -9.79
N THR A 269 42.26 23.71 -8.95
CA THR A 269 40.94 24.29 -9.28
C THR A 269 41.05 25.45 -10.27
N ARG A 270 40.10 25.54 -11.22
CA ARG A 270 40.05 26.62 -12.21
C ARG A 270 39.24 27.83 -11.75
N LEU A 271 38.21 27.61 -10.94
CA LEU A 271 37.37 28.69 -10.44
C LEU A 271 38.12 29.53 -9.39
N ASN A 272 37.73 30.80 -9.26
CA ASN A 272 38.26 31.66 -8.21
C ASN A 272 37.73 31.26 -6.83
N ASN A 273 38.43 31.65 -5.76
CA ASN A 273 38.07 31.27 -4.40
C ASN A 273 36.65 31.70 -4.01
N SER A 274 36.21 32.91 -4.38
CA SER A 274 34.86 33.39 -4.02
C SER A 274 33.73 32.59 -4.66
N ALA A 275 33.91 32.15 -5.91
CA ALA A 275 32.95 31.27 -6.59
C ALA A 275 32.98 29.89 -5.92
N LEU A 276 34.16 29.28 -5.74
CA LEU A 276 34.30 27.97 -5.08
C LEU A 276 33.67 27.93 -3.69
N GLU A 277 33.88 28.96 -2.87
CA GLU A 277 33.26 29.08 -1.55
C GLU A 277 31.74 29.13 -1.65
N SER A 278 31.19 29.93 -2.57
CA SER A 278 29.74 30.02 -2.77
C SER A 278 29.13 28.70 -3.25
N LEU A 279 29.79 28.00 -4.19
CA LEU A 279 29.32 26.69 -4.68
C LEU A 279 29.40 25.62 -3.58
N THR A 280 30.47 25.65 -2.78
CA THR A 280 30.65 24.76 -1.64
C THR A 280 29.59 25.01 -0.55
N ASP A 281 29.28 26.27 -0.26
CA ASP A 281 28.25 26.62 0.71
C ASP A 281 26.84 26.27 0.22
N LEU A 282 26.56 26.38 -1.08
CA LEU A 282 25.32 25.87 -1.69
C LEU A 282 25.22 24.35 -1.60
N ALA A 283 26.29 23.61 -1.92
CA ALA A 283 26.33 22.16 -1.77
C ALA A 283 26.19 21.74 -0.30
N CYS A 284 26.81 22.50 0.62
CA CYS A 284 26.68 22.28 2.06
C CYS A 284 25.26 22.57 2.56
N LEU A 285 24.58 23.56 1.98
CA LEU A 285 23.18 23.84 2.30
C LEU A 285 22.30 22.68 1.85
N ALA A 286 22.49 22.19 0.63
CA ALA A 286 21.77 21.04 0.09
C ALA A 286 21.93 19.78 0.96
N ASP A 287 23.18 19.41 1.30
CA ASP A 287 23.44 18.27 2.20
C ASP A 287 22.79 18.49 3.58
N ARG A 288 22.96 19.66 4.19
CA ARG A 288 22.40 19.94 5.51
C ARG A 288 20.88 19.88 5.52
N LEU A 289 20.20 20.39 4.51
CA LEU A 289 18.74 20.31 4.40
C LEU A 289 18.31 18.84 4.40
N ALA A 290 18.91 18.02 3.53
CA ALA A 290 18.61 16.58 3.41
C ALA A 290 19.00 15.77 4.66
N SER A 291 19.94 16.28 5.45
CA SER A 291 20.54 15.57 6.58
C SER A 291 19.97 15.92 7.96
N ILE A 292 19.59 17.18 8.16
CA ILE A 292 19.33 17.75 9.49
C ILE A 292 17.84 17.84 9.78
N ILE A 293 17.01 18.11 8.77
CA ILE A 293 15.58 18.38 8.94
C ILE A 293 14.82 17.06 8.90
N LYS A 294 14.31 16.65 10.07
CA LYS A 294 13.45 15.47 10.26
C LYS A 294 12.09 15.87 10.82
N HIS A 295 12.03 17.01 11.47
CA HIS A 295 10.83 17.65 11.99
C HIS A 295 10.83 19.14 11.60
N PRO A 296 9.66 19.81 11.53
CA PRO A 296 9.60 21.19 11.07
C PRO A 296 10.48 22.16 11.90
N HIS A 297 10.54 21.96 13.21
CA HIS A 297 11.34 22.79 14.13
C HIS A 297 12.87 22.62 13.96
N ASP A 298 13.35 21.60 13.25
CA ASP A 298 14.78 21.45 12.96
C ASP A 298 15.31 22.60 12.09
N ALA A 299 14.43 23.35 11.42
CA ALA A 299 14.75 24.56 10.67
C ALA A 299 15.38 25.67 11.54
N GLU A 300 15.19 25.64 12.87
CA GLU A 300 15.80 26.61 13.80
C GLU A 300 17.25 26.30 14.16
N LYS A 301 17.80 25.15 13.75
CA LYS A 301 19.19 24.79 14.09
C LYS A 301 20.15 25.85 13.57
N ALA A 302 20.96 26.41 14.47
CA ALA A 302 21.90 27.50 14.18
C ALA A 302 22.76 27.25 12.94
N SER A 303 23.23 26.02 12.76
CA SER A 303 24.10 25.67 11.63
C SER A 303 23.44 25.75 10.24
N LEU A 304 22.09 25.69 10.16
CA LEU A 304 21.32 25.96 8.94
C LEU A 304 21.05 27.46 8.79
N GLN A 305 20.66 28.12 9.88
CA GLN A 305 20.37 29.56 9.91
C GLN A 305 21.61 30.39 9.55
N ASP A 306 22.77 30.08 10.13
CA ASP A 306 24.04 30.75 9.85
C ASP A 306 24.46 30.58 8.38
N LEU A 307 24.21 29.40 7.80
CA LEU A 307 24.55 29.12 6.41
C LEU A 307 23.64 29.88 5.45
N LEU A 308 22.33 29.91 5.70
CA LEU A 308 21.40 30.73 4.93
C LEU A 308 21.71 32.22 5.09
N TYR A 309 22.06 32.67 6.30
CA TYR A 309 22.45 34.04 6.57
C TYR A 309 23.65 34.45 5.70
N ASN A 310 24.70 33.62 5.65
CA ASN A 310 25.88 33.89 4.84
C ASN A 310 25.58 33.88 3.34
N LEU A 311 24.80 32.92 2.84
CA LEU A 311 24.44 32.84 1.42
C LEU A 311 23.51 33.97 0.97
N SER A 312 22.65 34.46 1.87
CA SER A 312 21.66 35.51 1.60
C SER A 312 22.10 36.92 2.00
N ASP A 313 23.33 37.09 2.47
CA ASP A 313 23.80 38.34 3.08
C ASP A 313 22.85 38.89 4.18
N GLY A 314 22.17 37.97 4.88
CA GLY A 314 21.23 38.28 5.96
C GLY A 314 19.82 38.72 5.53
N GLU A 315 19.45 38.54 4.26
CA GLU A 315 18.13 38.95 3.72
C GLU A 315 17.02 37.91 3.98
N LEU A 316 17.38 36.64 4.14
CA LEU A 316 16.44 35.52 4.26
C LEU A 316 16.57 34.81 5.61
N LYS A 317 15.48 34.17 6.06
CA LYS A 317 15.44 33.30 7.23
C LYS A 317 14.62 32.03 6.95
N PHE A 318 14.97 30.93 7.64
CA PHE A 318 14.06 29.79 7.73
C PHE A 318 13.07 29.99 8.88
N THR A 319 11.87 29.46 8.69
CA THR A 319 10.76 29.47 9.65
C THR A 319 9.88 28.25 9.37
N TYR A 320 8.96 27.90 10.26
CA TYR A 320 8.14 26.70 10.11
C TYR A 320 6.79 26.87 10.81
N HIS A 321 5.87 25.95 10.53
CA HIS A 321 4.83 25.57 11.49
C HIS A 321 4.88 24.07 11.74
N SER A 322 4.43 23.63 12.92
CA SER A 322 4.25 22.22 13.24
C SER A 322 2.87 21.91 13.79
N ILE A 323 2.46 20.66 13.63
CA ILE A 323 1.22 20.08 14.10
C ILE A 323 1.56 18.90 15.00
N ALA A 324 0.97 18.84 16.19
CA ALA A 324 1.30 17.83 17.20
C ALA A 324 0.83 16.39 16.88
N GLU A 325 -0.12 16.23 15.95
CA GLU A 325 -0.77 14.96 15.61
C GLU A 325 -0.91 14.77 14.09
N ASN A 326 -0.83 13.51 13.62
CA ASN A 326 -1.20 13.12 12.26
C ASN A 326 -2.47 12.25 12.30
N ARG A 327 -3.57 12.76 11.74
CA ARG A 327 -4.87 12.06 11.68
C ARG A 327 -5.23 11.55 10.30
N GLY A 328 -4.50 11.99 9.26
CA GLY A 328 -4.85 11.74 7.86
C GLY A 328 -5.43 12.99 7.19
N VAL A 329 -6.73 12.97 6.88
CA VAL A 329 -7.36 14.02 6.06
C VAL A 329 -7.40 15.36 6.77
N LEU A 330 -7.79 15.37 8.05
CA LEU A 330 -7.88 16.59 8.86
C LEU A 330 -6.52 17.28 9.01
N THR A 331 -5.44 16.51 9.12
CA THR A 331 -4.07 17.05 9.18
C THR A 331 -3.69 17.73 7.87
N ASN A 332 -4.02 17.15 6.70
CA ASN A 332 -3.79 17.79 5.41
C ASN A 332 -4.59 19.10 5.27
N VAL A 333 -5.85 19.12 5.73
CA VAL A 333 -6.66 20.37 5.71
C VAL A 333 -6.07 21.43 6.62
N LEU A 334 -5.64 21.05 7.83
CA LEU A 334 -5.00 21.97 8.77
C LEU A 334 -3.69 22.54 8.20
N ASN A 335 -2.82 21.69 7.65
CA ASN A 335 -1.56 22.11 7.04
C ASN A 335 -1.79 23.12 5.91
N ASN A 336 -2.74 22.86 5.01
CA ASN A 336 -3.05 23.77 3.92
C ASN A 336 -3.60 25.12 4.41
N ALA A 337 -4.51 25.12 5.39
CA ALA A 337 -5.05 26.36 5.94
C ALA A 337 -3.97 27.23 6.63
N VAL A 338 -3.03 26.60 7.36
CA VAL A 338 -1.90 27.31 7.96
C VAL A 338 -0.91 27.79 6.90
N MET A 339 -0.68 26.99 5.85
CA MET A 339 0.19 27.35 4.75
C MET A 339 -0.33 28.54 3.94
N GLU A 340 -1.63 28.58 3.63
CA GLU A 340 -2.24 29.73 2.95
C GLU A 340 -2.06 31.02 3.77
N ALA A 341 -2.23 30.95 5.10
CA ALA A 341 -2.01 32.10 5.98
C ALA A 341 -0.55 32.59 5.98
N HIS A 342 0.42 31.69 5.79
CA HIS A 342 1.83 32.06 5.61
C HIS A 342 2.07 32.69 4.22
N GLN A 343 1.51 32.11 3.16
CA GLN A 343 1.68 32.60 1.79
C GLN A 343 1.12 34.01 1.60
N GLU A 344 0.02 34.36 2.27
CA GLU A 344 -0.53 35.72 2.32
C GLU A 344 0.45 36.77 2.88
N LEU A 345 1.50 36.34 3.59
CA LEU A 345 2.54 37.18 4.22
C LEU A 345 3.92 37.07 3.53
N ASP A 346 3.98 36.61 2.27
CA ASP A 346 5.22 36.41 1.48
C ASP A 346 6.16 35.32 2.04
N TYR A 347 5.60 34.33 2.74
CA TYR A 347 6.34 33.11 3.10
C TYR A 347 6.22 32.11 1.97
N GLN A 348 7.36 31.59 1.50
CA GLN A 348 7.39 30.59 0.45
C GLN A 348 7.58 29.20 1.07
N PRO A 349 6.63 28.25 0.89
CA PRO A 349 6.79 26.87 1.32
C PRO A 349 8.02 26.23 0.66
N LEU A 350 8.81 25.52 1.45
CA LEU A 350 10.04 24.88 0.98
C LEU A 350 9.99 23.36 1.17
N LEU A 351 9.62 22.89 2.36
CA LEU A 351 9.64 21.47 2.71
C LEU A 351 8.29 21.08 3.33
N TYR A 352 7.69 20.01 2.83
CA TYR A 352 6.40 19.49 3.27
C TYR A 352 6.60 18.23 4.11
N LEU A 353 6.25 18.30 5.39
CA LEU A 353 6.29 17.19 6.33
C LEU A 353 4.86 16.79 6.71
N PRO A 354 4.61 15.52 7.08
CA PRO A 354 3.28 15.10 7.56
C PRO A 354 2.79 15.96 8.73
N THR A 355 3.73 16.43 9.56
CA THR A 355 3.47 17.21 10.77
C THR A 355 3.73 18.71 10.61
N GLY A 356 3.91 19.24 9.40
CA GLY A 356 4.10 20.69 9.23
C GLY A 356 4.83 21.08 7.95
N VAL A 357 5.16 22.36 7.83
CA VAL A 357 5.87 22.89 6.66
C VAL A 357 7.01 23.79 7.12
N VAL A 358 8.15 23.70 6.42
CA VAL A 358 9.26 24.64 6.55
C VAL A 358 9.18 25.63 5.40
N TYR A 359 9.39 26.91 5.71
CA TYR A 359 9.30 28.03 4.79
C TYR A 359 10.64 28.79 4.71
N ILE A 360 10.82 29.48 3.59
CA ILE A 360 11.75 30.60 3.50
C ILE A 360 10.96 31.91 3.50
N ALA A 361 11.43 32.88 4.27
CA ALA A 361 10.79 34.19 4.38
C ALA A 361 11.84 35.31 4.40
N PRO A 362 11.45 36.54 3.99
CA PRO A 362 12.25 37.72 4.28
C PRO A 362 12.54 37.86 5.78
N LYS A 363 13.71 38.40 6.14
CA LYS A 363 14.12 38.60 7.54
C LYS A 363 13.03 39.28 8.40
N ASN A 364 12.35 40.28 7.84
CA ASN A 364 11.34 41.10 8.52
C ASN A 364 9.89 40.70 8.19
N ALA A 365 9.65 39.46 7.74
CA ALA A 365 8.29 39.00 7.41
C ALA A 365 7.35 39.04 8.65
N PRO A 366 6.07 39.44 8.50
CA PRO A 366 5.10 39.52 9.60
C PRO A 366 4.70 38.14 10.13
N GLU A 367 4.38 38.05 11.43
CA GLU A 367 3.91 36.79 12.03
C GLU A 367 2.47 36.45 11.64
N VAL A 368 2.17 35.15 11.55
CA VAL A 368 0.83 34.63 11.27
C VAL A 368 -0.08 34.76 12.49
N SER A 369 -1.28 35.31 12.31
CA SER A 369 -2.30 35.43 13.38
C SER A 369 -2.99 34.10 13.67
N LEU A 370 -2.88 33.64 14.91
CA LEU A 370 -3.54 32.42 15.38
C LEU A 370 -5.05 32.58 15.59
N GLU A 371 -5.53 33.80 15.85
CA GLU A 371 -6.95 34.05 16.16
C GLU A 371 -7.87 33.71 14.98
N THR A 372 -7.37 33.89 13.75
CA THR A 372 -8.13 33.67 12.53
C THR A 372 -8.03 32.23 12.01
N LEU A 373 -7.02 31.45 12.42
CA LEU A 373 -6.76 30.11 11.91
C LEU A 373 -7.93 29.13 12.15
N PRO A 374 -8.55 29.06 13.34
CA PRO A 374 -9.69 28.17 13.57
C PRO A 374 -10.84 28.36 12.59
N ASN A 375 -11.18 29.61 12.26
CA ASN A 375 -12.21 29.94 11.28
C ASN A 375 -11.81 29.50 9.88
N ARG A 376 -10.57 29.81 9.48
CA ARG A 376 -10.03 29.41 8.17
C ARG A 376 -10.09 27.89 7.95
N VAL A 377 -9.76 27.09 8.97
CA VAL A 377 -9.82 25.62 8.89
C VAL A 377 -11.26 25.15 8.67
N VAL A 378 -12.23 25.70 9.44
CA VAL A 378 -13.65 25.37 9.28
C VAL A 378 -14.16 25.73 7.88
N ASP A 379 -13.82 26.91 7.39
CA ASP A 379 -14.24 27.37 6.07
C ASP A 379 -13.62 26.52 4.95
N THR A 380 -12.37 26.09 5.12
CA THR A 380 -11.69 25.17 4.20
C THR A 380 -12.40 23.82 4.16
N ILE A 381 -12.74 23.23 5.32
CA ILE A 381 -13.51 21.98 5.39
C ILE A 381 -14.86 22.14 4.69
N LYS A 382 -15.59 23.23 4.96
CA LYS A 382 -16.89 23.49 4.33
C LYS A 382 -16.78 23.60 2.82
N SER A 383 -15.81 24.33 2.32
CA SER A 383 -15.57 24.50 0.88
C SER A 383 -15.23 23.16 0.20
N LEU A 384 -14.35 22.35 0.80
CA LEU A 384 -13.94 21.07 0.23
C LEU A 384 -15.08 20.05 0.21
N CYS A 385 -15.85 19.97 1.30
CA CYS A 385 -16.87 18.94 1.45
C CYS A 385 -18.19 19.29 0.78
N SER A 386 -18.61 20.56 0.77
CA SER A 386 -19.93 20.96 0.23
C SER A 386 -20.09 20.56 -1.24
N GLY A 387 -19.08 20.82 -2.08
CA GLY A 387 -19.11 20.43 -3.51
C GLY A 387 -19.23 18.92 -3.70
N GLU A 388 -18.43 18.13 -2.97
CA GLU A 388 -18.46 16.66 -3.05
C GLU A 388 -19.78 16.08 -2.52
N LEU A 389 -20.32 16.62 -1.44
CA LEU A 389 -21.63 16.23 -0.89
C LEU A 389 -22.77 16.55 -1.87
N GLN A 390 -22.73 17.71 -2.54
CA GLN A 390 -23.73 18.06 -3.56
C GLN A 390 -23.67 17.13 -4.77
N ARG A 391 -22.48 16.67 -5.15
CA ARG A 391 -22.26 15.82 -6.33
C ARG A 391 -22.57 14.34 -6.08
N LYS A 392 -22.08 13.77 -4.99
CA LYS A 392 -22.21 12.32 -4.68
C LYS A 392 -23.42 11.98 -3.81
N GLN A 393 -23.92 12.95 -3.05
CA GLN A 393 -24.92 12.76 -2.01
C GLN A 393 -24.62 11.55 -1.10
N THR A 394 -23.33 11.36 -0.76
CA THR A 394 -22.87 10.26 0.10
C THR A 394 -23.51 10.38 1.48
N GLY A 395 -23.98 9.26 2.03
CA GLY A 395 -24.68 9.26 3.32
C GLY A 395 -26.20 9.44 3.23
N PHE A 396 -26.75 9.69 2.04
CA PHE A 396 -28.18 9.52 1.79
C PHE A 396 -28.55 8.05 1.55
N GLY A 397 -29.70 7.64 2.07
CA GLY A 397 -30.27 6.32 1.81
C GLY A 397 -31.77 6.27 2.05
N ARG A 398 -32.42 5.18 1.63
CA ARG A 398 -33.85 4.91 1.87
C ARG A 398 -34.00 3.77 2.86
N ASP A 399 -34.83 3.90 3.89
CA ASP A 399 -34.98 2.88 4.95
C ASP A 399 -36.41 2.30 5.09
N GLY A 400 -37.17 2.31 3.99
CA GLY A 400 -38.55 1.78 3.95
C GLY A 400 -39.59 2.67 4.63
N LYS A 401 -39.15 3.65 5.45
CA LYS A 401 -39.97 4.68 6.11
C LYS A 401 -39.80 6.07 5.50
N GLY A 402 -38.87 6.22 4.55
CA GLY A 402 -38.56 7.45 3.84
C GLY A 402 -37.08 7.52 3.52
N MET A 403 -36.64 8.72 3.12
CA MET A 403 -35.23 9.03 2.93
C MET A 403 -34.59 9.46 4.26
N LYS A 404 -33.32 9.12 4.42
CA LYS A 404 -32.46 9.52 5.54
C LYS A 404 -31.13 10.05 5.01
N TYR A 405 -30.52 10.95 5.77
CA TYR A 405 -29.18 11.47 5.51
C TYR A 405 -28.35 11.47 6.78
N ALA A 406 -27.04 11.63 6.66
CA ALA A 406 -26.13 11.69 7.80
C ALA A 406 -26.19 13.06 8.48
N ASP A 407 -26.17 13.09 9.82
CA ASP A 407 -26.42 14.30 10.62
C ASP A 407 -25.46 15.48 10.29
N TYR A 408 -24.26 15.19 9.81
CA TYR A 408 -23.24 16.19 9.46
C TYR A 408 -23.65 17.10 8.29
N TYR A 409 -24.64 16.72 7.46
CA TYR A 409 -25.08 17.58 6.34
C TYR A 409 -25.50 18.98 6.79
N SER A 410 -26.07 19.09 7.98
CA SER A 410 -26.48 20.37 8.57
C SER A 410 -25.32 21.29 8.96
N GLN A 411 -24.07 20.80 8.95
CA GLN A 411 -22.85 21.57 9.21
C GLN A 411 -22.26 22.22 7.93
N PHE A 412 -22.68 21.75 6.75
CA PHE A 412 -22.13 22.17 5.45
C PHE A 412 -23.09 23.03 4.63
N PHE A 413 -24.39 22.86 4.82
CA PHE A 413 -25.41 23.54 4.04
C PHE A 413 -26.32 24.38 4.93
N ASP A 414 -26.76 25.50 4.38
CA ASP A 414 -27.97 26.15 4.83
C ASP A 414 -29.20 25.29 4.47
N ASP A 415 -30.38 25.68 4.94
CA ASP A 415 -31.58 24.86 4.77
C ASP A 415 -31.94 24.73 3.27
N ALA A 416 -31.76 25.78 2.47
CA ALA A 416 -31.99 25.73 1.02
C ALA A 416 -31.03 24.75 0.31
N GLY A 417 -29.73 24.83 0.62
CA GLY A 417 -28.70 23.95 0.08
C GLY A 417 -28.93 22.48 0.48
N LEU A 418 -29.36 22.24 1.72
CA LEU A 418 -29.67 20.91 2.21
C LEU A 418 -30.90 20.31 1.50
N MET A 419 -31.95 21.12 1.28
CA MET A 419 -33.10 20.68 0.50
C MET A 419 -32.70 20.34 -0.95
N ARG A 420 -31.82 21.13 -1.57
CA ARG A 420 -31.31 20.83 -2.93
C ARG A 420 -30.54 19.50 -2.96
N ALA A 421 -29.68 19.25 -1.98
CA ALA A 421 -28.96 17.98 -1.87
C ALA A 421 -29.93 16.80 -1.66
N ALA A 422 -30.96 16.98 -0.83
CA ALA A 422 -32.01 15.98 -0.61
C ALA A 422 -32.83 15.68 -1.87
N LEU A 423 -33.16 16.70 -2.67
CA LEU A 423 -33.82 16.53 -3.97
C LEU A 423 -32.98 15.69 -4.92
N ASN A 424 -31.70 16.05 -5.08
CA ASN A 424 -30.77 15.30 -5.92
C ASN A 424 -30.63 13.84 -5.47
N ALA A 425 -30.51 13.61 -4.16
CA ALA A 425 -30.44 12.27 -3.60
C ALA A 425 -31.72 11.46 -3.85
N THR A 426 -32.89 12.10 -3.69
CA THR A 426 -34.20 11.46 -3.89
C THR A 426 -34.37 11.00 -5.34
N LEU A 427 -34.06 11.88 -6.31
CA LEU A 427 -34.12 11.56 -7.73
C LEU A 427 -33.13 10.44 -8.12
N ARG A 428 -31.93 10.44 -7.53
CA ARG A 428 -30.92 9.39 -7.75
C ARG A 428 -31.37 8.02 -7.21
N ILE A 429 -31.90 7.99 -5.99
CA ILE A 429 -32.28 6.74 -5.30
C ILE A 429 -33.58 6.16 -5.87
N LEU A 430 -34.51 7.03 -6.26
CA LEU A 430 -35.78 6.71 -6.94
C LEU A 430 -35.65 6.98 -8.45
N SER A 431 -34.65 6.36 -9.08
CA SER A 431 -34.43 6.40 -10.53
C SER A 431 -35.61 5.80 -11.31
N ASP A 432 -35.71 6.07 -12.61
CA ASP A 432 -36.80 5.55 -13.45
C ASP A 432 -36.89 4.01 -13.49
N ASN A 433 -35.77 3.31 -13.22
CA ASN A 433 -35.70 1.85 -13.16
C ASN A 433 -36.29 1.24 -11.87
N LYS A 434 -36.77 2.05 -10.92
CA LYS A 434 -37.35 1.55 -9.66
C LYS A 434 -38.87 1.47 -9.76
N ALA A 435 -39.43 0.35 -9.29
CA ALA A 435 -40.87 0.24 -9.13
C ALA A 435 -41.40 1.25 -8.10
N SER A 436 -42.54 1.86 -8.42
CA SER A 436 -43.30 2.70 -7.51
C SER A 436 -43.77 1.88 -6.31
N VAL A 437 -43.90 2.53 -5.15
CA VAL A 437 -44.64 1.95 -4.01
C VAL A 437 -45.89 2.76 -3.68
N ALA A 438 -46.17 3.84 -4.42
CA ALA A 438 -47.31 4.72 -4.20
C ALA A 438 -48.65 3.96 -4.17
N GLY A 439 -48.87 3.04 -5.10
CA GLY A 439 -50.09 2.22 -5.12
C GLY A 439 -50.26 1.40 -3.83
N SER A 440 -49.20 0.73 -3.39
CA SER A 440 -49.20 -0.03 -2.14
C SER A 440 -49.44 0.84 -0.89
N ARG A 441 -48.99 2.10 -0.91
CA ARG A 441 -49.24 3.05 0.20
C ARG A 441 -50.69 3.50 0.22
N GLY A 442 -51.30 3.75 -0.94
CA GLY A 442 -52.73 4.03 -1.08
C GLY A 442 -53.62 2.87 -0.59
N GLU A 443 -53.28 1.63 -0.96
CA GLU A 443 -54.00 0.44 -0.47
C GLU A 443 -53.97 0.31 1.05
N ASN A 444 -52.86 0.67 1.70
CA ASN A 444 -52.77 0.65 3.16
C ASN A 444 -53.65 1.72 3.82
N LEU A 445 -53.80 2.90 3.20
CA LEU A 445 -54.78 3.90 3.65
C LEU A 445 -56.21 3.37 3.53
N ILE A 446 -56.54 2.68 2.43
CA ILE A 446 -57.86 2.04 2.26
C ILE A 446 -58.08 0.94 3.32
N LYS A 447 -57.04 0.17 3.69
CA LYS A 447 -57.14 -0.80 4.80
C LYS A 447 -57.47 -0.11 6.13
N PHE A 448 -56.90 1.07 6.41
CA PHE A 448 -57.26 1.84 7.59
C PHE A 448 -58.71 2.35 7.54
N GLN A 449 -59.25 2.67 6.36
CA GLN A 449 -60.68 2.96 6.18
C GLN A 449 -61.56 1.75 6.48
N GLN A 450 -61.19 0.57 5.97
CA GLN A 450 -61.92 -0.68 6.22
C GLN A 450 -61.95 -1.06 7.71
N GLN A 451 -60.94 -0.64 8.47
CA GLN A 451 -60.87 -0.82 9.92
C GLN A 451 -61.63 0.25 10.72
N GLY A 452 -62.25 1.23 10.06
CA GLY A 452 -62.97 2.34 10.71
C GLY A 452 -62.05 3.39 11.34
N VAL A 453 -60.75 3.37 11.03
CA VAL A 453 -59.75 4.32 11.55
C VAL A 453 -59.78 5.62 10.75
N LEU A 454 -60.06 5.53 9.45
CA LEU A 454 -60.22 6.68 8.56
C LEU A 454 -61.67 6.77 8.06
N PRO A 455 -62.19 7.98 7.79
CA PRO A 455 -63.55 8.17 7.26
C PRO A 455 -63.74 7.48 5.90
N THR A 456 -64.90 6.87 5.69
CA THR A 456 -65.22 6.09 4.47
C THR A 456 -65.61 6.95 3.27
N ASP A 457 -65.93 8.23 3.50
CA ASP A 457 -66.31 9.21 2.48
C ASP A 457 -65.10 9.81 1.74
N TYR A 458 -63.89 9.54 2.20
CA TYR A 458 -62.66 10.01 1.56
C TYR A 458 -62.12 9.02 0.53
N ASP A 459 -61.66 9.53 -0.61
CA ASP A 459 -60.91 8.72 -1.59
C ASP A 459 -59.41 8.81 -1.26
N PHE A 460 -58.78 7.66 -0.96
CA PHE A 460 -57.34 7.51 -0.74
C PHE A 460 -56.63 6.68 -1.82
N HIS A 461 -57.27 6.45 -2.97
CA HIS A 461 -56.63 5.76 -4.06
C HIS A 461 -55.43 6.56 -4.59
N CYS A 462 -54.30 5.88 -4.74
CA CYS A 462 -53.06 6.41 -5.33
C CYS A 462 -52.70 5.55 -6.54
N GLU A 463 -52.43 6.20 -7.67
CA GLU A 463 -51.89 5.51 -8.84
C GLU A 463 -50.46 5.02 -8.54
N ASP A 464 -50.04 3.96 -9.22
CA ASP A 464 -48.69 3.42 -9.07
C ASP A 464 -47.72 4.17 -9.98
N ASP A 465 -47.24 5.32 -9.49
CA ASP A 465 -46.40 6.26 -10.24
C ASP A 465 -45.19 6.72 -9.42
N ILE A 466 -43.99 6.50 -9.95
CA ILE A 466 -42.72 6.84 -9.29
C ILE A 466 -42.56 8.35 -9.03
N ARG A 467 -43.24 9.20 -9.79
CA ARG A 467 -43.28 10.66 -9.56
C ARG A 467 -43.94 10.99 -8.22
N ILE A 468 -44.94 10.20 -7.80
CA ILE A 468 -45.58 10.32 -6.48
C ILE A 468 -44.57 9.98 -5.39
N ASP A 469 -43.84 8.86 -5.52
CA ASP A 469 -42.78 8.49 -4.57
C ASP A 469 -41.73 9.58 -4.43
N ARG A 470 -41.27 10.16 -5.56
CA ARG A 470 -40.25 11.21 -5.58
C ARG A 470 -40.69 12.47 -4.83
N LEU A 471 -41.89 12.98 -5.11
CA LEU A 471 -42.41 14.17 -4.43
C LEU A 471 -42.74 13.89 -2.96
N ALA A 472 -43.32 12.73 -2.66
CA ALA A 472 -43.69 12.35 -1.30
C ALA A 472 -42.46 12.18 -0.40
N GLU A 473 -41.46 11.42 -0.85
CA GLU A 473 -40.24 11.21 -0.05
C GLU A 473 -39.38 12.47 0.03
N PHE A 474 -39.37 13.33 -0.99
CA PHE A 474 -38.72 14.63 -0.91
C PHE A 474 -39.40 15.54 0.11
N GLY A 475 -40.73 15.73 0.00
CA GLY A 475 -41.49 16.56 0.94
C GLY A 475 -41.39 16.07 2.38
N ASP A 476 -41.34 14.75 2.57
CA ASP A 476 -41.12 14.13 3.86
C ASP A 476 -39.76 14.51 4.49
N VAL A 477 -38.69 14.45 3.71
CA VAL A 477 -37.35 14.86 4.16
C VAL A 477 -37.34 16.33 4.56
N VAL A 478 -37.93 17.19 3.74
CA VAL A 478 -37.97 18.63 4.02
C VAL A 478 -38.71 18.92 5.34
N THR A 479 -39.84 18.25 5.57
CA THR A 479 -40.72 18.58 6.69
C THR A 479 -40.41 17.85 7.99
N ARG A 480 -40.25 16.52 7.97
CA ARG A 480 -39.99 15.75 9.20
C ARG A 480 -38.51 15.71 9.56
N LYS A 481 -37.60 15.78 8.58
CA LYS A 481 -36.15 15.69 8.83
C LYS A 481 -35.53 17.08 8.93
N ILE A 482 -35.45 17.83 7.83
CA ILE A 482 -34.75 19.12 7.82
C ILE A 482 -35.39 20.11 8.81
N TRP A 483 -36.70 20.34 8.69
CA TRP A 483 -37.39 21.25 9.62
C TRP A 483 -37.53 20.67 11.04
N GLY A 484 -37.83 19.38 11.15
CA GLY A 484 -37.89 18.68 12.45
C GLY A 484 -36.59 18.80 13.26
N ASP A 485 -35.44 18.58 12.60
CA ASP A 485 -34.12 18.69 13.21
C ASP A 485 -33.83 20.13 13.68
N ARG A 486 -34.27 21.15 12.92
CA ARG A 486 -34.14 22.56 13.31
C ARG A 486 -34.96 22.89 14.54
N LEU A 487 -36.21 22.42 14.59
CA LEU A 487 -37.06 22.59 15.77
C LEU A 487 -36.45 21.93 17.00
N GLU A 488 -35.89 20.72 16.86
CA GLU A 488 -35.21 20.06 17.97
C GLU A 488 -33.99 20.87 18.46
N LYS A 489 -33.17 21.40 17.56
CA LYS A 489 -32.03 22.27 17.91
C LYS A 489 -32.47 23.55 18.61
N ILE A 490 -33.56 24.18 18.16
CA ILE A 490 -34.14 25.36 18.82
C ILE A 490 -34.61 24.99 20.24
N GLU A 491 -35.32 23.88 20.41
CA GLU A 491 -35.77 23.42 21.72
C GLU A 491 -34.60 23.08 22.66
N GLN A 492 -33.51 22.51 22.14
CA GLN A 492 -32.29 22.28 22.92
C GLN A 492 -31.63 23.61 23.33
N ALA A 493 -31.54 24.59 22.44
CA ALA A 493 -31.04 25.92 22.76
C ALA A 493 -31.91 26.60 23.84
N ARG A 494 -33.24 26.48 23.77
CA ARG A 494 -34.18 26.98 24.79
C ARG A 494 -33.99 26.33 26.15
N LYS A 495 -33.65 25.03 26.21
CA LYS A 495 -33.34 24.34 27.47
C LYS A 495 -32.09 24.91 28.15
N LEU A 496 -31.10 25.34 27.37
CA LEU A 496 -29.87 25.97 27.86
C LEU A 496 -30.10 27.45 28.20
N GLN A 497 -30.86 28.16 27.39
CA GLN A 497 -31.17 29.59 27.51
C GLN A 497 -32.69 29.79 27.66
N LYS A 498 -33.16 29.80 28.92
CA LYS A 498 -34.59 29.86 29.26
C LYS A 498 -35.33 31.13 28.80
N ASN A 499 -34.60 32.15 28.37
CA ASN A 499 -35.10 33.43 27.88
C ASN A 499 -35.42 33.43 26.37
N LEU A 500 -35.13 32.36 25.63
CA LEU A 500 -35.45 32.26 24.20
C LEU A 500 -36.96 32.00 23.96
N PRO A 501 -37.59 32.73 23.01
CA PRO A 501 -39.01 32.56 22.71
C PRO A 501 -39.31 31.18 22.10
N ALA A 502 -40.54 30.70 22.30
CA ALA A 502 -41.00 29.47 21.64
C ALA A 502 -41.03 29.64 20.11
N PRO A 503 -40.62 28.62 19.34
CA PRO A 503 -40.74 28.69 17.89
C PRO A 503 -42.23 28.81 17.49
N PRO A 504 -42.56 29.59 16.45
CA PRO A 504 -43.92 29.69 15.94
C PRO A 504 -44.40 28.32 15.42
N ASP A 505 -45.69 28.03 15.59
CA ASP A 505 -46.30 26.81 15.08
C ASP A 505 -46.45 26.89 13.55
N LEU A 506 -45.50 26.29 12.84
CA LEU A 506 -45.44 26.27 11.37
C LEU A 506 -45.66 24.84 10.86
N ASP A 507 -46.89 24.53 10.44
CA ASP A 507 -47.21 23.28 9.73
C ASP A 507 -46.90 23.43 8.23
N LEU A 508 -45.67 23.06 7.86
CA LEU A 508 -45.20 23.13 6.47
C LEU A 508 -46.11 22.36 5.50
N ILE A 509 -46.73 21.26 5.91
CA ILE A 509 -47.62 20.49 5.01
C ILE A 509 -48.87 21.32 4.66
N SER A 510 -49.41 22.06 5.64
CA SER A 510 -50.56 22.94 5.40
C SER A 510 -50.21 24.12 4.50
N GLU A 511 -49.04 24.74 4.70
CA GLU A 511 -48.52 25.81 3.83
C GLU A 511 -48.31 25.34 2.39
N ILE A 512 -47.84 24.11 2.21
CA ILE A 512 -47.61 23.52 0.87
C ILE A 512 -48.93 23.18 0.20
N ALA A 513 -49.90 22.64 0.95
CA ALA A 513 -51.24 22.42 0.42
C ALA A 513 -51.90 23.73 -0.04
N HIS A 514 -51.68 24.84 0.67
CA HIS A 514 -52.11 26.18 0.23
C HIS A 514 -51.39 26.60 -1.06
N TYR A 515 -50.06 26.53 -1.09
CA TYR A 515 -49.26 26.88 -2.27
C TYR A 515 -49.63 26.08 -3.52
N TRP A 516 -49.94 24.79 -3.35
CA TRP A 516 -50.36 23.90 -4.42
C TRP A 516 -51.87 23.96 -4.76
N ASN A 517 -52.65 24.85 -4.15
CA ASN A 517 -54.11 24.96 -4.31
C ASN A 517 -54.87 23.66 -3.95
N LEU A 518 -54.38 22.92 -2.95
CA LEU A 518 -54.91 21.65 -2.45
C LEU A 518 -55.56 21.77 -1.05
N GLU A 519 -55.92 22.98 -0.60
CA GLU A 519 -56.49 23.23 0.73
C GLU A 519 -57.76 22.41 1.03
N ASN A 520 -58.55 22.12 0.00
CA ASN A 520 -59.75 21.30 0.11
C ASN A 520 -59.46 19.87 0.61
N TYR A 521 -58.19 19.43 0.54
CA TYR A 521 -57.73 18.12 1.01
C TYR A 521 -57.12 18.14 2.43
N LEU A 522 -57.08 19.29 3.11
CA LEU A 522 -56.58 19.40 4.48
C LEU A 522 -57.34 18.53 5.50
N PRO A 523 -58.68 18.34 5.43
CA PRO A 523 -59.39 17.42 6.32
C PRO A 523 -58.87 15.98 6.23
N GLN A 524 -58.61 15.50 5.01
CA GLN A 524 -58.08 14.17 4.74
C GLN A 524 -56.65 14.04 5.28
N ILE A 525 -55.81 15.05 5.08
CA ILE A 525 -54.43 15.07 5.61
C ILE A 525 -54.42 15.04 7.14
N ARG A 526 -55.31 15.78 7.80
CA ARG A 526 -55.46 15.75 9.26
C ARG A 526 -55.90 14.37 9.76
N ALA A 527 -56.86 13.74 9.08
CA ALA A 527 -57.28 12.38 9.39
C ALA A 527 -56.12 11.37 9.26
N ILE A 528 -55.29 11.51 8.21
CA ILE A 528 -54.10 10.67 8.03
C ILE A 528 -53.08 10.87 9.16
N LYS A 529 -52.78 12.12 9.55
CA LYS A 529 -51.84 12.43 10.65
C LYS A 529 -52.30 11.79 11.99
N CYS A 530 -53.61 11.70 12.23
CA CYS A 530 -54.18 11.15 13.47
C CYS A 530 -54.35 9.62 13.49
N ILE A 531 -53.99 8.87 12.43
CA ILE A 531 -54.18 7.39 12.35
C ILE A 531 -53.68 6.67 13.61
N ASN A 532 -52.48 7.00 14.11
CA ASN A 532 -51.92 6.33 15.29
C ASN A 532 -52.69 6.63 16.58
N GLU A 533 -53.26 7.84 16.70
CA GLU A 533 -54.10 8.23 17.84
C GLU A 533 -55.43 7.48 17.76
N SER A 534 -56.07 7.48 16.58
CA SER A 534 -57.32 6.77 16.34
C SER A 534 -57.19 5.25 16.54
N LEU A 535 -56.08 4.63 16.11
CA LEU A 535 -55.78 3.23 16.40
C LEU A 535 -55.71 2.94 17.91
N LYS A 536 -55.09 3.85 18.67
CA LYS A 536 -54.95 3.75 20.13
C LYS A 536 -56.29 3.92 20.83
N GLU A 537 -57.09 4.89 20.41
CA GLU A 537 -58.44 5.15 20.94
C GLU A 537 -59.38 3.96 20.68
N LEU A 538 -59.33 3.40 19.47
CA LEU A 538 -60.11 2.23 19.06
C LEU A 538 -59.57 0.90 19.62
N LYS A 539 -58.44 0.92 20.36
CA LYS A 539 -57.74 -0.26 20.89
C LYS A 539 -57.40 -1.31 19.83
N LEU A 540 -57.17 -0.89 18.59
CA LEU A 540 -56.78 -1.74 17.48
C LEU A 540 -55.25 -1.94 17.47
N LYS A 541 -54.79 -3.14 17.09
CA LYS A 541 -53.35 -3.42 16.97
C LYS A 541 -52.82 -2.85 15.66
N GLY A 542 -51.80 -1.99 15.74
CA GLY A 542 -51.10 -1.48 14.57
C GLY A 542 -50.43 -0.13 14.83
N ASN A 543 -49.68 0.35 13.84
CA ASN A 543 -49.21 1.72 13.73
C ASN A 543 -48.89 2.01 12.25
N THR A 544 -48.69 3.27 11.89
CA THR A 544 -48.29 3.66 10.52
C THR A 544 -46.87 3.23 10.15
N GLY A 545 -46.11 2.63 11.07
CA GLY A 545 -44.73 2.21 10.85
C GLY A 545 -43.73 3.36 10.69
N GLY A 546 -44.18 4.62 10.80
CA GLY A 546 -43.39 5.81 10.48
C GLY A 546 -43.41 6.21 9.01
N VAL A 547 -44.24 5.56 8.18
CA VAL A 547 -44.44 5.91 6.76
C VAL A 547 -45.21 7.23 6.64
N PRO A 548 -44.78 8.18 5.80
CA PRO A 548 -45.41 9.49 5.64
C PRO A 548 -46.60 9.43 4.68
N TYR A 549 -47.67 8.75 5.06
CA TYR A 549 -48.84 8.55 4.19
C TYR A 549 -49.49 9.86 3.72
N GLU A 550 -49.43 10.90 4.55
CA GLU A 550 -49.91 12.23 4.24
C GLU A 550 -49.21 12.85 3.01
N TRP A 551 -47.92 12.55 2.84
CA TRP A 551 -47.13 13.01 1.71
C TRP A 551 -47.45 12.25 0.43
N TYR A 552 -47.61 10.93 0.51
CA TYR A 552 -48.03 10.12 -0.64
C TYR A 552 -49.41 10.56 -1.14
N TYR A 553 -50.33 10.85 -0.22
CA TYR A 553 -51.65 11.35 -0.58
C TYR A 553 -51.60 12.74 -1.24
N LEU A 554 -50.87 13.68 -0.64
CA LEU A 554 -50.75 15.05 -1.16
C LEU A 554 -50.08 15.07 -2.54
N ALA A 555 -48.99 14.32 -2.72
CA ALA A 555 -48.28 14.20 -4.00
C ALA A 555 -49.16 13.58 -5.10
N ALA A 556 -49.93 12.54 -4.78
CA ALA A 556 -50.86 11.93 -5.72
C ALA A 556 -51.95 12.91 -6.19
N ARG A 557 -52.49 13.73 -5.28
CA ARG A 557 -53.49 14.77 -5.64
C ARG A 557 -52.89 15.88 -6.49
N TYR A 558 -51.66 16.30 -6.19
CA TYR A 558 -50.96 17.31 -6.98
C TYR A 558 -50.73 16.86 -8.43
N LEU A 559 -50.19 15.65 -8.63
CA LEU A 559 -49.92 15.10 -9.97
C LEU A 559 -51.20 14.80 -10.74
N LYS A 560 -52.29 14.44 -10.06
CA LYS A 560 -53.61 14.28 -10.69
C LYS A 560 -54.16 15.60 -11.26
N GLN A 561 -53.89 16.74 -10.60
CA GLN A 561 -54.27 18.06 -11.13
C GLN A 561 -53.31 18.56 -12.22
N HIS A 562 -52.11 18.00 -12.30
CA HIS A 562 -51.06 18.41 -13.23
C HIS A 562 -50.47 17.20 -14.01
N PRO A 563 -51.26 16.55 -14.88
CA PRO A 563 -50.87 15.29 -15.53
C PRO A 563 -49.66 15.42 -16.48
N GLY A 564 -49.34 16.63 -16.95
CA GLY A 564 -48.24 16.91 -17.88
C GLY A 564 -46.83 17.01 -17.26
N ILE A 565 -46.67 16.77 -15.96
CA ILE A 565 -45.37 16.86 -15.28
C ILE A 565 -44.60 15.56 -15.47
N GLU A 566 -43.61 15.54 -16.36
CA GLU A 566 -42.73 14.38 -16.55
C GLU A 566 -41.55 14.38 -15.57
N ASP A 567 -40.88 15.54 -15.43
CA ASP A 567 -39.82 15.74 -14.44
C ASP A 567 -40.35 16.52 -13.24
N ILE A 568 -40.17 15.95 -12.03
CA ILE A 568 -40.59 16.58 -10.77
C ILE A 568 -39.57 17.60 -10.24
N ARG A 569 -38.37 17.69 -10.84
CA ARG A 569 -37.32 18.62 -10.39
C ARG A 569 -37.78 20.09 -10.37
N PRO A 570 -38.40 20.66 -11.43
CA PRO A 570 -38.84 22.05 -11.40
C PRO A 570 -39.85 22.31 -10.27
N VAL A 571 -40.82 21.40 -10.07
CA VAL A 571 -41.81 21.47 -8.99
C VAL A 571 -41.15 21.49 -7.62
N ALA A 572 -40.18 20.61 -7.42
CA ALA A 572 -39.45 20.51 -6.16
C ALA A 572 -38.54 21.73 -5.93
N GLU A 573 -37.95 22.31 -6.97
CA GLU A 573 -37.16 23.53 -6.86
C GLU A 573 -38.02 24.76 -6.52
N ASP A 574 -39.21 24.88 -7.12
CA ASP A 574 -40.19 25.90 -6.75
C ASP A 574 -40.63 25.75 -5.29
N LEU A 575 -40.82 24.51 -4.83
CA LEU A 575 -41.11 24.22 -3.43
C LEU A 575 -39.99 24.67 -2.50
N ILE A 576 -38.72 24.44 -2.87
CA ILE A 576 -37.55 24.91 -2.10
C ILE A 576 -37.56 26.44 -2.03
N ALA A 577 -37.77 27.12 -3.17
CA ALA A 577 -37.81 28.58 -3.23
C ALA A 577 -38.93 29.18 -2.37
N PHE A 578 -40.06 28.48 -2.23
CA PHE A 578 -41.17 28.87 -1.38
C PHE A 578 -40.90 28.64 0.13
N LEU A 579 -40.33 27.47 0.49
CA LEU A 579 -40.18 27.07 1.89
C LEU A 579 -38.93 27.63 2.58
N ALA A 580 -37.80 27.70 1.87
CA ALA A 580 -36.53 28.10 2.46
C ALA A 580 -36.57 29.49 3.13
N PRO A 581 -37.17 30.54 2.53
CA PRO A 581 -37.28 31.85 3.18
C PRO A 581 -38.10 31.82 4.48
N LYS A 582 -39.17 31.01 4.54
CA LYS A 582 -40.02 30.88 5.74
C LYS A 582 -39.27 30.24 6.89
N ILE A 583 -38.52 29.17 6.61
CA ILE A 583 -37.68 28.50 7.61
C ILE A 583 -36.55 29.43 8.07
N ALA A 584 -35.86 30.07 7.13
CA ALA A 584 -34.76 30.97 7.43
C ALA A 584 -35.19 32.14 8.33
N ALA A 585 -36.37 32.72 8.09
CA ALA A 585 -36.93 33.80 8.91
C ALA A 585 -37.14 33.38 10.37
N ILE A 586 -37.52 32.13 10.63
CA ILE A 586 -37.68 31.61 12.00
C ILE A 586 -36.31 31.34 12.62
N VAL A 587 -35.42 30.64 11.90
CA VAL A 587 -34.11 30.24 12.41
C VAL A 587 -33.23 31.45 12.74
N ALA A 588 -33.31 32.54 11.96
CA ALA A 588 -32.56 33.77 12.21
C ALA A 588 -32.88 34.43 13.57
N GLY A 589 -34.03 34.11 14.17
CA GLY A 589 -34.40 34.55 15.52
C GLY A 589 -33.63 33.84 16.65
N TYR A 590 -32.81 32.84 16.34
CA TYR A 590 -32.10 32.00 17.31
C TYR A 590 -30.59 31.95 17.02
N ASN A 591 -29.77 32.11 18.06
CA ASN A 591 -28.31 31.93 17.95
C ASN A 591 -27.95 30.46 18.19
N LEU A 592 -28.04 29.64 17.14
CA LEU A 592 -27.73 28.22 17.20
C LEU A 592 -26.22 27.97 17.00
N PRO A 593 -25.60 27.04 17.75
CA PRO A 593 -24.20 26.68 17.52
C PRO A 593 -24.02 26.03 16.15
N ASP A 594 -22.92 26.36 15.47
CA ASP A 594 -22.57 25.85 14.14
C ASP A 594 -22.00 24.42 14.16
N GLY A 595 -21.68 23.91 15.35
CA GLY A 595 -21.17 22.55 15.56
C GLY A 595 -19.65 22.38 15.38
N TRP A 596 -18.88 23.46 15.25
CA TRP A 596 -17.43 23.41 14.98
C TRP A 596 -16.54 23.82 16.17
N GLU A 597 -17.11 24.10 17.35
CA GLU A 597 -16.38 24.65 18.50
C GLU A 597 -15.20 23.78 18.97
N ASP A 598 -15.43 22.46 19.10
CA ASP A 598 -14.36 21.52 19.48
C ASP A 598 -13.21 21.53 18.46
N LEU A 599 -13.53 21.66 17.17
CA LEU A 599 -12.51 21.77 16.13
C LEU A 599 -11.72 23.08 16.27
N ARG A 600 -12.39 24.20 16.55
CA ARG A 600 -11.73 25.48 16.77
C ARG A 600 -10.76 25.42 17.95
N GLN A 601 -11.18 24.79 19.04
CA GLN A 601 -10.35 24.56 20.20
C GLN A 601 -9.16 23.63 19.87
N TRP A 602 -9.41 22.56 19.11
CA TRP A 602 -8.37 21.62 18.68
C TRP A 602 -7.31 22.30 17.82
N VAL A 603 -7.69 23.11 16.84
CA VAL A 603 -6.75 23.86 15.98
C VAL A 603 -5.80 24.71 16.82
N ASN A 604 -6.32 25.45 17.81
CA ASN A 604 -5.52 26.29 18.69
C ASN A 604 -4.51 25.52 19.56
N GLN A 605 -4.78 24.24 19.85
CA GLN A 605 -3.88 23.38 20.63
C GLN A 605 -2.85 22.67 19.75
N MET A 606 -3.20 22.37 18.50
CA MET A 606 -2.39 21.52 17.63
C MET A 606 -1.35 22.28 16.83
N VAL A 607 -1.66 23.52 16.41
CA VAL A 607 -0.76 24.34 15.59
C VAL A 607 0.29 25.00 16.49
N GLN A 608 1.55 24.85 16.10
CA GLN A 608 2.71 25.42 16.74
C GLN A 608 3.45 26.32 15.75
N LEU A 609 3.79 27.52 16.20
CA LEU A 609 4.57 28.51 15.47
C LEU A 609 5.89 28.78 16.21
N PRO A 610 6.92 29.31 15.52
CA PRO A 610 8.25 29.54 16.10
C PRO A 610 8.19 30.48 17.31
N GLY A 611 9.10 30.28 18.27
CA GLY A 611 9.22 31.17 19.44
C GLY A 611 8.12 31.05 20.51
N ARG A 612 7.18 30.10 20.38
CA ARG A 612 6.12 29.86 21.36
C ARG A 612 6.38 28.58 22.16
N GLU A 613 6.49 28.70 23.48
CA GLU A 613 6.48 27.52 24.37
C GLU A 613 5.08 26.89 24.37
N LEU A 614 5.02 25.55 24.42
CA LEU A 614 3.77 24.81 24.49
C LEU A 614 2.93 25.32 25.67
N ALA A 615 1.71 25.78 25.41
CA ALA A 615 0.68 25.86 26.43
C ALA A 615 0.29 24.44 26.86
N ASN A 616 0.97 23.93 27.90
CA ASN A 616 0.61 22.84 28.82
C ASN A 616 0.16 21.50 28.22
N SER A 617 1.13 20.67 27.79
CA SER A 617 0.90 19.21 27.60
C SER A 617 0.37 18.54 28.87
N ILE A 618 0.74 19.06 30.05
CA ILE A 618 0.29 18.57 31.35
C ILE A 618 -1.20 18.82 31.58
N GLU A 619 -1.73 20.00 31.24
CA GLU A 619 -3.15 20.31 31.42
C GLU A 619 -4.03 19.48 30.49
N THR A 620 -3.60 19.30 29.24
CA THR A 620 -4.31 18.44 28.28
C THR A 620 -4.30 17.00 28.75
N PHE A 621 -3.15 16.48 29.17
CA PHE A 621 -3.06 15.14 29.74
C PHE A 621 -3.92 14.98 31.00
N GLN A 622 -3.95 15.97 31.90
CA GLN A 622 -4.82 15.96 33.06
C GLN A 622 -6.30 15.94 32.67
N LYS A 623 -6.71 16.72 31.66
CA LYS A 623 -8.08 16.68 31.12
C LYS A 623 -8.42 15.30 30.57
N GLU A 624 -7.55 14.70 29.77
CA GLU A 624 -7.72 13.35 29.21
C GLU A 624 -7.81 12.29 30.30
N LEU A 625 -6.92 12.33 31.29
CA LEU A 625 -6.90 11.40 32.42
C LEU A 625 -8.17 11.56 33.29
N ASN A 626 -8.59 12.80 33.56
CA ASN A 626 -9.82 13.07 34.31
C ASN A 626 -11.06 12.56 33.55
N HIS A 627 -11.11 12.77 32.24
CA HIS A 627 -12.19 12.27 31.38
C HIS A 627 -12.23 10.74 31.34
N TYR A 628 -11.06 10.09 31.22
CA TYR A 628 -10.92 8.63 31.31
C TYR A 628 -11.44 8.10 32.65
N ASN A 629 -11.02 8.70 33.76
CA ASN A 629 -11.45 8.32 35.11
C ASN A 629 -12.97 8.52 35.30
N ALA A 630 -13.52 9.63 34.79
CA ALA A 630 -14.96 9.89 34.83
C ALA A 630 -15.76 8.89 33.99
N ALA A 631 -15.22 8.43 32.86
CA ALA A 631 -15.87 7.43 32.00
C ALA A 631 -15.94 6.03 32.62
N LYS A 632 -15.05 5.71 33.57
CA LYS A 632 -15.04 4.44 34.30
C LYS A 632 -15.92 4.44 35.57
N LYS A 633 -16.52 5.58 35.95
CA LYS A 633 -17.46 5.67 37.09
C LYS A 633 -18.78 4.93 36.80
N GLN A 634 -19.34 4.27 37.81
CA GLN A 634 -20.67 3.66 37.73
C GLN A 634 -21.77 4.67 38.12
N GLY A 635 -22.88 4.69 37.38
CA GLY A 635 -24.07 5.50 37.72
C GLY A 635 -24.07 6.94 37.18
N ARG A 636 -24.72 7.84 37.93
CA ARG A 636 -25.00 9.24 37.54
C ARG A 636 -23.69 10.05 37.51
N GLY A 637 -23.43 10.77 36.41
CA GLY A 637 -22.17 11.52 36.19
C GLY A 637 -21.11 10.80 35.36
N ARG A 638 -21.44 9.64 34.78
CA ARG A 638 -20.60 8.94 33.80
C ARG A 638 -20.47 9.75 32.52
N GLN A 639 -19.23 9.96 32.07
CA GLN A 639 -18.92 10.54 30.76
C GLN A 639 -18.71 9.44 29.71
N LEU A 640 -19.00 9.76 28.44
CA LEU A 640 -18.70 8.87 27.31
C LEU A 640 -17.24 9.04 26.90
N LEU A 641 -16.54 7.94 26.63
CA LEU A 641 -15.16 7.92 26.16
C LEU A 641 -15.11 7.53 24.69
N CYS A 642 -14.28 8.20 23.89
CA CYS A 642 -14.09 7.82 22.50
C CYS A 642 -13.49 6.41 22.37
N SER A 643 -14.06 5.59 21.47
CA SER A 643 -13.54 4.26 21.14
C SER A 643 -12.20 4.32 20.39
N ILE A 644 -11.94 5.41 19.66
CA ILE A 644 -10.73 5.59 18.87
C ILE A 644 -9.64 6.33 19.67
N SER A 645 -9.89 7.56 20.10
CA SER A 645 -8.93 8.40 20.82
C SER A 645 -9.15 8.40 22.35
N HIS A 646 -8.30 9.10 23.08
CA HIS A 646 -8.50 9.46 24.50
C HIS A 646 -8.81 10.95 24.67
N SER A 647 -9.17 11.62 23.58
CA SER A 647 -9.26 13.07 23.53
C SER A 647 -10.32 13.64 24.49
N PRO A 648 -10.12 14.85 25.03
CA PRO A 648 -11.02 15.45 26.02
C PRO A 648 -12.26 16.12 25.41
N TYR A 649 -12.46 16.03 24.08
CA TYR A 649 -13.55 16.69 23.35
C TYR A 649 -14.91 16.00 23.55
N SER A 650 -15.98 16.65 23.09
CA SER A 650 -17.33 16.11 23.19
C SER A 650 -17.45 14.74 22.50
N VAL A 651 -18.20 13.84 23.12
CA VAL A 651 -18.36 12.44 22.65
C VAL A 651 -19.83 12.14 22.48
N SER A 652 -20.20 11.65 21.30
CA SER A 652 -21.56 11.23 20.97
C SER A 652 -21.62 9.75 20.59
N GLU A 653 -22.79 9.13 20.81
CA GLU A 653 -23.11 7.82 20.24
C GLU A 653 -23.36 7.99 18.74
N GLN A 654 -22.55 7.34 17.90
CA GLN A 654 -22.70 7.43 16.45
C GLN A 654 -23.59 6.31 15.91
N MET A 655 -24.47 6.64 14.96
CA MET A 655 -25.23 5.66 14.19
C MET A 655 -24.36 5.05 13.09
N GLU A 656 -24.63 3.79 12.71
CA GLU A 656 -23.83 3.06 11.70
C GLU A 656 -23.74 3.80 10.35
N SER A 657 -24.76 4.57 9.97
CA SER A 657 -24.76 5.35 8.73
C SER A 657 -23.87 6.60 8.76
N ALA A 658 -23.45 7.04 9.95
CA ALA A 658 -22.66 8.26 10.15
C ALA A 658 -21.14 7.99 10.19
N VAL A 659 -20.72 6.74 10.15
CA VAL A 659 -19.32 6.32 10.27
C VAL A 659 -18.90 5.44 9.09
N LEU A 660 -17.70 5.67 8.57
CA LEU A 660 -17.16 4.92 7.43
C LEU A 660 -17.01 3.42 7.75
N PHE A 661 -16.50 3.09 8.93
CA PHE A 661 -16.34 1.72 9.44
C PHE A 661 -16.93 1.61 10.85
N THR A 662 -17.25 0.39 11.29
CA THR A 662 -17.83 0.10 12.62
C THR A 662 -16.74 -0.31 13.61
N PRO A 663 -16.03 0.59 14.32
CA PRO A 663 -14.88 0.25 15.16
C PRO A 663 -15.17 -0.87 16.19
N GLN A 664 -15.03 -2.13 15.76
CA GLN A 664 -15.36 -3.33 16.53
C GLN A 664 -14.13 -3.79 17.33
N VAL A 665 -12.93 -3.51 16.83
CA VAL A 665 -11.66 -3.94 17.44
C VAL A 665 -11.32 -3.17 18.73
N TYR A 666 -11.96 -2.02 18.98
CA TYR A 666 -11.67 -1.14 20.12
C TYR A 666 -12.60 -1.34 21.33
N THR A 667 -13.15 -2.55 21.51
CA THR A 667 -14.03 -2.93 22.65
C THR A 667 -13.37 -2.79 24.01
N ASN A 668 -12.03 -2.77 24.08
CA ASN A 668 -11.23 -2.61 25.30
C ASN A 668 -11.55 -1.30 26.08
N LYS A 669 -12.11 -0.29 25.41
CA LYS A 669 -12.52 0.98 26.05
C LYS A 669 -13.93 0.94 26.65
N GLN A 670 -14.76 -0.05 26.28
CA GLN A 670 -16.06 -0.26 26.91
C GLN A 670 -15.92 -0.91 28.30
N MET A 671 -17.02 -0.99 29.05
CA MET A 671 -17.02 -1.75 30.29
C MET A 671 -17.03 -3.25 29.96
N LEU A 672 -16.24 -4.02 30.71
CA LEU A 672 -16.28 -5.48 30.68
C LEU A 672 -17.74 -5.94 30.91
N ALA A 673 -18.21 -6.90 30.09
CA ALA A 673 -19.57 -7.42 30.07
C ALA A 673 -20.70 -6.46 29.62
N GLY A 674 -20.40 -5.32 29.00
CA GLY A 674 -21.40 -4.45 28.39
C GLY A 674 -21.99 -5.02 27.09
N SER A 675 -23.32 -5.11 26.97
CA SER A 675 -24.03 -5.59 25.77
C SER A 675 -24.30 -4.52 24.71
N ASN A 676 -23.87 -3.26 24.92
CA ASN A 676 -24.15 -2.15 24.02
C ASN A 676 -23.22 -2.13 22.80
N ALA A 677 -23.77 -2.46 21.63
CA ALA A 677 -23.10 -2.36 20.33
C ALA A 677 -22.87 -0.92 19.84
N LYS A 678 -23.55 0.08 20.44
CA LYS A 678 -23.37 1.50 20.07
C LYS A 678 -22.01 2.02 20.54
N ARG A 679 -21.31 2.73 19.66
CA ARG A 679 -19.93 3.20 19.85
C ARG A 679 -19.90 4.72 20.07
N ASN A 680 -18.98 5.13 20.92
CA ASN A 680 -18.81 6.52 21.36
C ASN A 680 -17.64 7.12 20.59
N ILE A 681 -17.86 8.19 19.84
CA ILE A 681 -16.80 8.82 19.02
C ILE A 681 -16.69 10.29 19.42
N SER A 682 -15.46 10.78 19.64
CA SER A 682 -15.22 12.20 19.90
C SER A 682 -15.51 13.03 18.65
N SER A 683 -15.94 14.28 18.79
CA SER A 683 -16.15 15.23 17.69
C SER A 683 -14.98 15.29 16.69
N ILE A 684 -13.73 15.31 17.16
CA ILE A 684 -12.53 15.35 16.30
C ILE A 684 -12.35 14.05 15.49
N ALA A 685 -12.43 12.89 16.14
CA ALA A 685 -12.40 11.60 15.42
C ALA A 685 -13.59 11.45 14.47
N GLY A 686 -14.78 11.93 14.86
CA GLY A 686 -15.96 11.97 14.00
C GLY A 686 -15.75 12.85 12.77
N THR A 687 -15.10 14.00 12.94
CA THR A 687 -14.71 14.90 11.84
C THR A 687 -13.76 14.21 10.88
N GLU A 688 -12.71 13.53 11.36
CA GLU A 688 -11.79 12.77 10.51
C GLU A 688 -12.51 11.65 9.73
N MET A 689 -13.38 10.88 10.40
CA MET A 689 -14.13 9.80 9.76
C MET A 689 -15.10 10.33 8.69
N MET A 690 -15.78 11.45 8.98
CA MET A 690 -16.64 12.15 8.05
C MET A 690 -15.84 12.65 6.84
N LEU A 691 -14.69 13.30 7.06
CA LEU A 691 -13.82 13.77 5.98
C LEU A 691 -13.40 12.61 5.05
N ARG A 692 -13.04 11.45 5.61
CA ARG A 692 -12.74 10.25 4.80
C ARG A 692 -13.95 9.75 4.02
N GLN A 693 -15.13 9.73 4.65
CA GLN A 693 -16.36 9.33 3.97
C GLN A 693 -16.69 10.26 2.79
N ILE A 694 -16.44 11.56 2.92
CA ILE A 694 -16.77 12.56 1.89
C ILE A 694 -15.68 12.60 0.81
N LEU A 695 -14.42 12.72 1.22
CA LEU A 695 -13.29 13.02 0.34
C LEU A 695 -12.56 11.77 -0.15
N MET A 696 -12.74 10.59 0.45
CA MET A 696 -12.05 9.36 0.01
C MET A 696 -12.97 8.26 -0.51
N ASN A 697 -14.16 8.11 0.07
CA ASN A 697 -15.03 6.99 -0.27
C ASN A 697 -15.52 7.11 -1.72
N GLN A 698 -15.16 6.12 -2.54
CA GLN A 698 -15.65 5.97 -3.91
C GLN A 698 -16.90 5.10 -4.00
N THR A 699 -17.33 4.52 -2.88
CA THR A 699 -18.51 3.65 -2.76
C THR A 699 -19.58 4.28 -1.87
N GLN A 700 -20.77 3.67 -1.84
CA GLN A 700 -21.80 3.98 -0.86
C GLN A 700 -21.77 3.03 0.36
N ALA A 701 -20.73 2.18 0.46
CA ALA A 701 -20.56 1.27 1.60
C ALA A 701 -20.10 2.06 2.83
N VAL A 702 -20.78 1.80 3.95
CA VAL A 702 -20.51 2.37 5.28
C VAL A 702 -20.76 1.29 6.35
N GLY A 703 -20.21 1.49 7.54
CA GLY A 703 -20.40 0.59 8.67
C GLY A 703 -19.97 -0.85 8.37
N LYS A 704 -20.82 -1.83 8.71
CA LYS A 704 -20.50 -3.26 8.52
C LYS A 704 -20.16 -3.61 7.08
N ARG A 705 -20.88 -3.04 6.10
CA ARG A 705 -20.63 -3.31 4.67
C ARG A 705 -19.24 -2.87 4.22
N PHE A 706 -18.69 -1.83 4.84
CA PHE A 706 -17.34 -1.38 4.57
C PHE A 706 -16.29 -2.29 5.23
N GLU A 707 -16.55 -2.74 6.47
CA GLU A 707 -15.67 -3.68 7.18
C GLU A 707 -15.59 -5.05 6.52
N ASP A 708 -16.72 -5.57 6.05
CA ASP A 708 -16.79 -6.83 5.29
C ASP A 708 -15.96 -6.74 3.99
N GLY A 709 -15.67 -5.52 3.51
CA GLY A 709 -14.78 -5.26 2.39
C GLY A 709 -13.29 -5.49 2.67
N LYS A 710 -12.87 -5.67 3.93
CA LYS A 710 -11.47 -5.99 4.35
C LYS A 710 -10.39 -5.14 3.68
N TYR A 711 -10.60 -3.83 3.59
CA TYR A 711 -9.61 -2.90 3.04
C TYR A 711 -8.30 -2.93 3.83
N ARG A 712 -7.17 -2.76 3.15
CA ARG A 712 -5.86 -2.51 3.77
C ARG A 712 -5.34 -1.14 3.40
N TYR A 713 -4.86 -0.41 4.40
CA TYR A 713 -4.35 0.94 4.25
C TYR A 713 -2.85 0.91 4.01
N LEU A 714 -2.42 1.64 2.99
CA LEU A 714 -1.03 1.98 2.72
C LEU A 714 -0.83 3.44 3.11
N TYR A 715 0.07 3.68 4.04
CA TYR A 715 0.51 5.01 4.45
C TYR A 715 1.87 5.28 3.85
N PHE A 716 2.01 6.41 3.16
CA PHE A 716 3.27 6.87 2.57
C PHE A 716 3.83 8.01 3.41
N TYR A 717 4.93 7.74 4.09
CA TYR A 717 5.68 8.74 4.83
C TYR A 717 6.87 9.18 3.98
N PRO A 718 7.14 10.49 3.88
CA PRO A 718 8.38 10.92 3.28
C PRO A 718 9.57 10.43 4.10
N THR A 719 10.69 10.22 3.43
CA THR A 719 11.96 9.87 4.05
C THR A 719 12.62 11.15 4.60
N TYR A 720 11.92 11.75 5.57
CA TYR A 720 12.04 13.09 6.19
C TYR A 720 11.00 14.11 5.70
N TYR A 721 11.03 14.52 4.43
CA TYR A 721 10.09 15.50 3.88
C TYR A 721 9.93 15.36 2.35
N PHE A 722 8.91 16.01 1.80
CA PHE A 722 8.78 16.26 0.35
C PHE A 722 9.20 17.69 0.01
N THR A 723 9.72 17.89 -1.19
CA THR A 723 9.95 19.19 -1.86
C THR A 723 8.76 19.47 -2.78
N PRO A 724 8.60 20.69 -3.35
CA PRO A 724 7.54 20.95 -4.33
C PRO A 724 7.51 19.94 -5.49
N GLU A 725 8.67 19.61 -6.05
CA GLU A 725 8.83 18.69 -7.18
C GLU A 725 8.46 17.27 -6.80
N THR A 726 8.98 16.76 -5.68
CA THR A 726 8.69 15.39 -5.22
C THR A 726 7.26 15.23 -4.73
N ASN A 727 6.66 16.29 -4.15
CA ASN A 727 5.24 16.34 -3.78
C ASN A 727 4.34 16.29 -5.03
N SER A 728 4.63 17.14 -6.02
CA SER A 728 3.91 17.18 -7.30
C SER A 728 4.01 15.85 -8.04
N PHE A 729 5.21 15.24 -8.08
CA PHE A 729 5.42 13.89 -8.59
C PHE A 729 4.55 12.85 -7.87
N LEU A 730 4.63 12.81 -6.53
CA LEU A 730 3.92 11.82 -5.74
C LEU A 730 2.40 12.01 -5.85
N GLN A 731 1.90 13.25 -5.90
CA GLN A 731 0.48 13.56 -6.13
C GLN A 731 -0.02 12.98 -7.46
N LYS A 732 0.74 13.17 -8.54
CA LYS A 732 0.40 12.61 -9.86
C LYS A 732 0.45 11.08 -9.85
N ALA A 733 1.49 10.48 -9.27
CA ALA A 733 1.61 9.03 -9.15
C ALA A 733 0.45 8.46 -8.32
N TYR A 734 0.25 8.98 -7.11
CA TYR A 734 -0.81 8.62 -6.17
C TYR A 734 -2.19 8.64 -6.82
N THR A 735 -2.52 9.70 -7.55
CA THR A 735 -3.83 9.85 -8.19
C THR A 735 -4.09 8.76 -9.23
N ASN A 736 -3.04 8.30 -9.92
CA ASN A 736 -3.11 7.38 -11.03
C ASN A 736 -2.84 5.89 -10.66
N ILE A 737 -2.48 5.55 -9.42
CA ILE A 737 -2.31 4.15 -8.98
C ILE A 737 -3.64 3.38 -9.08
N ALA A 738 -3.81 2.48 -10.05
CA ALA A 738 -5.09 1.81 -10.29
C ALA A 738 -5.11 0.35 -9.84
N GLN A 739 -3.94 -0.27 -9.76
CA GLN A 739 -3.83 -1.72 -9.60
C GLN A 739 -4.07 -2.16 -8.16
N THR A 740 -5.10 -2.96 -7.94
CA THR A 740 -5.52 -3.44 -6.60
C THR A 740 -5.21 -4.90 -6.37
N ARG A 741 -4.76 -5.64 -7.40
CA ARG A 741 -4.52 -7.09 -7.34
C ARG A 741 -3.14 -7.44 -7.87
N PHE A 742 -2.54 -8.46 -7.28
CA PHE A 742 -1.41 -9.15 -7.88
C PHE A 742 -1.97 -10.21 -8.84
N ASP A 743 -1.86 -9.97 -10.15
CA ASP A 743 -2.48 -10.80 -11.17
C ASP A 743 -1.45 -11.37 -12.16
N SER A 744 -1.93 -12.13 -13.14
CA SER A 744 -1.10 -12.70 -14.20
C SER A 744 -0.33 -11.65 -15.00
N SER A 745 -0.81 -10.40 -15.11
CA SER A 745 -0.09 -9.35 -15.85
C SER A 745 1.17 -8.92 -15.10
N ILE A 746 1.08 -8.74 -13.77
CA ILE A 746 2.25 -8.44 -12.94
C ILE A 746 3.21 -9.63 -12.96
N LYS A 747 2.70 -10.87 -12.83
CA LYS A 747 3.52 -12.07 -12.95
C LYS A 747 4.30 -12.10 -14.29
N LEU A 748 3.61 -11.86 -15.41
CA LEU A 748 4.21 -11.89 -16.75
C LEU A 748 5.25 -10.79 -16.99
N HIS A 749 5.24 -9.72 -16.19
CA HIS A 749 6.30 -8.71 -16.21
C HIS A 749 7.61 -9.24 -15.60
N PHE A 750 7.51 -10.08 -14.56
CA PHE A 750 8.68 -10.67 -13.90
C PHE A 750 9.10 -12.02 -14.49
N VAL A 751 8.17 -12.78 -15.09
CA VAL A 751 8.42 -14.07 -15.75
C VAL A 751 8.01 -13.97 -17.20
N ASP A 752 8.98 -13.99 -18.11
CA ASP A 752 8.72 -13.83 -19.54
C ASP A 752 8.04 -15.06 -20.17
N LYS A 753 7.65 -14.95 -21.44
CA LYS A 753 7.03 -16.05 -22.21
C LYS A 753 7.97 -17.26 -22.37
N ASN A 754 9.28 -17.08 -22.24
CA ASN A 754 10.28 -18.14 -22.31
C ASN A 754 10.50 -18.83 -20.95
N LEU A 755 9.74 -18.45 -19.91
CA LEU A 755 9.87 -18.93 -18.53
C LEU A 755 11.24 -18.61 -17.94
N VAL A 756 11.68 -17.37 -18.13
CA VAL A 756 12.85 -16.78 -17.47
C VAL A 756 12.35 -15.70 -16.54
N ALA A 757 12.65 -15.84 -15.23
CA ALA A 757 12.35 -14.77 -14.30
C ALA A 757 13.47 -13.72 -14.27
N ASN A 758 13.09 -12.45 -14.11
CA ASN A 758 14.02 -11.36 -13.84
C ASN A 758 13.52 -10.57 -12.62
N PHE A 759 14.24 -10.70 -11.51
CA PHE A 759 14.00 -9.98 -10.25
C PHE A 759 15.04 -8.88 -10.00
N ASP A 760 15.61 -8.33 -11.07
CA ASP A 760 16.55 -7.21 -10.97
C ASP A 760 15.83 -5.93 -10.55
N ARG A 761 16.59 -5.01 -9.93
CA ARG A 761 16.10 -3.69 -9.47
C ARG A 761 15.36 -2.91 -10.56
N THR A 762 15.85 -2.97 -11.80
CA THR A 762 15.24 -2.28 -12.95
C THR A 762 13.88 -2.87 -13.36
N ARG A 763 13.67 -4.18 -13.17
CA ARG A 763 12.36 -4.80 -13.38
C ARG A 763 11.35 -4.37 -12.33
N TYR A 764 11.77 -4.23 -11.08
CA TYR A 764 10.92 -3.67 -10.04
C TYR A 764 10.54 -2.20 -10.27
N GLN A 765 11.37 -1.38 -10.93
CA GLN A 765 10.99 -0.01 -11.32
C GLN A 765 9.97 0.00 -12.47
N SER A 766 10.23 -0.79 -13.53
CA SER A 766 9.42 -0.78 -14.76
C SER A 766 8.02 -1.39 -14.61
N VAL A 767 7.73 -2.02 -13.46
CA VAL A 767 6.37 -2.46 -13.12
C VAL A 767 5.42 -1.27 -12.89
N ASP A 768 5.95 -0.05 -12.74
CA ASP A 768 5.17 1.18 -12.58
C ASP A 768 4.12 1.37 -13.68
N SER A 769 4.41 0.93 -14.90
CA SER A 769 3.51 0.96 -16.05
C SER A 769 2.25 0.10 -15.91
N PHE A 770 2.26 -0.89 -15.00
CA PHE A 770 1.09 -1.69 -14.63
C PHE A 770 0.36 -1.10 -13.42
N LEU A 771 1.10 -0.45 -12.52
CA LEU A 771 0.55 0.09 -11.29
C LEU A 771 -0.18 1.42 -11.50
N ILE A 772 0.32 2.25 -12.42
CA ILE A 772 -0.13 3.62 -12.66
C ILE A 772 -0.82 3.70 -14.03
N ASP A 773 -2.11 4.04 -14.05
CA ASP A 773 -2.90 4.23 -15.27
C ASP A 773 -3.07 5.73 -15.57
N GLU A 774 -2.35 6.23 -16.59
CA GLU A 774 -2.41 7.64 -17.00
C GLU A 774 -3.80 8.06 -17.52
N LYS A 775 -4.57 7.12 -18.07
CA LYS A 775 -5.90 7.41 -18.64
C LYS A 775 -6.96 7.51 -17.54
N LEU A 776 -6.66 7.07 -16.32
CA LEU A 776 -7.60 7.10 -15.20
C LEU A 776 -8.15 8.50 -14.93
N ARG A 777 -7.31 9.53 -15.10
CA ARG A 777 -7.71 10.94 -14.92
C ARG A 777 -8.71 11.41 -15.99
N GLN A 778 -8.43 11.13 -17.26
CA GLN A 778 -9.33 11.47 -18.38
C GLN A 778 -10.68 10.73 -18.29
N LYS A 779 -10.68 9.53 -17.67
CA LYS A 779 -11.89 8.74 -17.42
C LYS A 779 -12.76 9.32 -16.29
N LYS A 780 -12.17 9.96 -15.27
CA LYS A 780 -12.91 10.59 -14.15
C LYS A 780 -13.69 11.85 -14.55
N GLU A 781 -13.26 12.56 -15.60
CA GLU A 781 -13.89 13.82 -16.06
C GLU A 781 -15.08 13.60 -17.00
N ARG A 782 -15.28 12.39 -17.55
CA ARG A 782 -16.42 12.06 -18.41
C ARG A 782 -17.62 11.63 -17.54
N ILE A 783 -18.72 12.38 -17.62
CA ILE A 783 -19.92 12.24 -16.79
C ILE A 783 -20.68 10.90 -17.03
N ASN A 784 -20.43 10.20 -18.13
CA ASN A 784 -21.08 8.94 -18.48
C ASN A 784 -20.11 7.75 -18.30
N GLU A 785 -20.12 7.15 -17.10
CA GLU A 785 -19.22 6.07 -16.66
C GLU A 785 -19.45 4.69 -17.32
N GLU A 786 -20.18 4.59 -18.44
CA GLU A 786 -20.58 3.26 -18.98
C GLU A 786 -19.69 2.71 -20.11
N GLU A 787 -18.87 3.52 -20.78
CA GLU A 787 -18.17 3.05 -22.00
C GLU A 787 -16.69 2.66 -21.84
N ASP A 788 -16.04 2.88 -20.69
CA ASP A 788 -14.57 2.74 -20.60
C ASP A 788 -14.05 1.89 -19.41
N GLY A 789 -14.76 0.77 -19.13
CA GLY A 789 -14.26 -0.54 -18.68
C GLY A 789 -13.49 -0.73 -17.36
N LYS A 790 -12.80 0.26 -16.79
CA LYS A 790 -12.04 0.11 -15.53
C LYS A 790 -12.33 1.27 -14.58
N LYS A 791 -13.17 1.01 -13.56
CA LYS A 791 -13.40 1.95 -12.47
C LYS A 791 -12.22 1.87 -11.48
N ASP A 792 -11.73 3.03 -11.04
CA ASP A 792 -10.86 3.10 -9.87
C ASP A 792 -11.66 2.55 -8.67
N HIS A 793 -11.09 1.62 -7.94
CA HIS A 793 -11.70 1.06 -6.73
C HIS A 793 -10.89 1.41 -5.47
N THR A 794 -9.75 2.10 -5.64
CA THR A 794 -8.90 2.50 -4.52
C THR A 794 -9.51 3.66 -3.75
N PHE A 795 -9.38 3.64 -2.43
CA PHE A 795 -9.85 4.72 -1.56
C PHE A 795 -8.72 5.71 -1.38
N LYS A 796 -8.77 6.80 -2.13
CA LYS A 796 -7.76 7.86 -2.14
C LYS A 796 -8.38 9.19 -1.81
N LEU A 797 -7.59 10.07 -1.22
CA LEU A 797 -7.97 11.44 -0.93
C LEU A 797 -8.21 12.22 -2.23
N SER A 798 -9.46 12.59 -2.45
CA SER A 798 -9.87 13.58 -3.42
C SER A 798 -9.59 14.96 -2.83
N TYR A 799 -8.54 15.61 -3.33
CA TYR A 799 -8.12 16.94 -2.91
C TYR A 799 -7.88 17.83 -4.14
N PRO A 800 -8.04 19.16 -4.04
CA PRO A 800 -7.71 20.08 -5.13
C PRO A 800 -6.25 19.93 -5.57
N GLU A 801 -6.01 19.92 -6.88
CA GLU A 801 -4.66 19.70 -7.45
C GLU A 801 -3.69 20.86 -7.21
N ASP A 802 -4.22 22.06 -7.01
CA ASP A 802 -3.46 23.26 -6.67
C ASP A 802 -2.98 23.29 -5.21
N LYS A 803 -3.47 22.36 -4.38
CA LYS A 803 -3.12 22.26 -2.96
C LYS A 803 -2.25 21.03 -2.69
N PRO A 804 -1.04 21.20 -2.12
CA PRO A 804 -0.14 20.09 -1.82
C PRO A 804 -0.70 19.19 -0.71
N LEU A 805 -0.42 17.90 -0.81
CA LEU A 805 -0.69 16.94 0.26
C LEU A 805 0.57 16.77 1.11
N THR A 806 0.47 17.04 2.41
CA THR A 806 1.57 16.81 3.35
C THR A 806 1.71 15.36 3.79
N PHE A 807 0.64 14.57 3.65
CA PHE A 807 0.60 13.16 4.02
C PHE A 807 -0.29 12.36 3.07
N TYR A 808 0.23 11.25 2.55
CA TYR A 808 -0.43 10.43 1.55
C TYR A 808 -0.81 9.07 2.13
N PHE A 809 -2.01 8.61 1.82
CA PHE A 809 -2.44 7.27 2.19
C PHE A 809 -3.59 6.80 1.30
N MET A 810 -3.70 5.49 1.09
CA MET A 810 -4.78 4.89 0.30
C MET A 810 -5.26 3.60 0.93
N ALA A 811 -6.53 3.26 0.75
CA ALA A 811 -7.05 1.93 1.10
C ALA A 811 -7.28 1.10 -0.17
N LEU A 812 -6.75 -0.12 -0.21
CA LEU A 812 -6.96 -1.02 -1.33
C LEU A 812 -8.12 -1.98 -1.02
N PRO A 813 -9.14 -2.06 -1.90
CA PRO A 813 -10.08 -3.15 -1.84
C PRO A 813 -9.39 -4.44 -2.28
N PRO A 814 -9.72 -5.56 -1.63
CA PRO A 814 -9.31 -6.88 -2.10
C PRO A 814 -10.23 -7.40 -3.22
N GLY A 815 -10.15 -8.70 -3.50
CA GLY A 815 -11.08 -9.43 -4.36
C GLY A 815 -12.53 -9.41 -3.86
N ARG A 816 -13.42 -10.15 -4.53
CA ARG A 816 -14.79 -10.35 -4.08
C ARG A 816 -14.80 -11.36 -2.93
N ASP A 817 -15.50 -11.06 -1.84
CA ASP A 817 -15.65 -11.93 -0.65
C ASP A 817 -14.29 -12.48 -0.12
N PRO A 818 -13.31 -11.59 0.12
CA PRO A 818 -11.91 -11.95 0.34
C PRO A 818 -11.69 -12.72 1.65
N THR A 819 -10.75 -13.66 1.65
CA THR A 819 -10.14 -14.13 2.91
C THR A 819 -9.26 -13.04 3.52
N ASP A 820 -8.91 -13.17 4.80
CA ASP A 820 -8.02 -12.22 5.45
C ASP A 820 -6.62 -12.20 4.80
N THR A 821 -6.04 -13.39 4.56
CA THR A 821 -4.78 -13.56 3.82
C THR A 821 -4.83 -12.92 2.43
N GLU A 822 -5.91 -13.15 1.67
CA GLU A 822 -6.07 -12.58 0.33
C GLU A 822 -6.04 -11.04 0.34
N SER A 823 -6.67 -10.43 1.34
CA SER A 823 -6.69 -8.98 1.45
C SER A 823 -5.32 -8.34 1.70
N TRP A 824 -4.34 -9.13 2.13
CA TRP A 824 -2.95 -8.69 2.35
C TRP A 824 -2.01 -8.95 1.17
N VAL A 825 -2.39 -9.75 0.17
CA VAL A 825 -1.49 -10.17 -0.93
C VAL A 825 -0.89 -8.98 -1.67
N MET A 826 -1.73 -8.15 -2.29
CA MET A 826 -1.27 -6.97 -3.03
C MET A 826 -0.73 -5.88 -2.11
N PRO A 827 -1.37 -5.53 -0.97
CA PRO A 827 -0.85 -4.55 -0.03
C PRO A 827 0.55 -4.87 0.51
N ALA A 828 0.84 -6.12 0.87
CA ALA A 828 2.16 -6.50 1.37
C ALA A 828 3.23 -6.38 0.27
N TRP A 829 2.92 -6.80 -0.96
CA TRP A 829 3.83 -6.67 -2.09
C TRP A 829 4.09 -5.21 -2.45
N LEU A 830 3.05 -4.38 -2.52
CA LEU A 830 3.18 -2.93 -2.74
C LEU A 830 3.92 -2.23 -1.61
N GLY A 831 3.73 -2.64 -0.36
CA GLY A 831 4.47 -2.14 0.79
C GLY A 831 5.98 -2.27 0.60
N LEU A 832 6.44 -3.40 0.06
CA LEU A 832 7.86 -3.65 -0.24
C LEU A 832 8.30 -3.04 -1.59
N ALA A 833 7.43 -2.97 -2.59
CA ALA A 833 7.77 -2.47 -3.93
C ALA A 833 7.80 -0.93 -4.02
N PHE A 834 6.85 -0.23 -3.39
CA PHE A 834 6.75 1.23 -3.50
C PHE A 834 7.97 2.02 -2.98
N PRO A 835 8.72 1.59 -1.96
CA PRO A 835 9.98 2.23 -1.62
C PRO A 835 10.99 2.23 -2.77
N MET A 836 10.96 1.23 -3.66
CA MET A 836 11.85 1.15 -4.83
C MET A 836 11.36 1.98 -6.02
N ILE A 837 10.06 2.31 -6.05
CA ILE A 837 9.37 2.95 -7.20
C ILE A 837 9.11 4.44 -6.93
N LEU A 838 8.66 4.77 -5.71
CA LEU A 838 8.22 6.09 -5.29
C LEU A 838 9.19 6.75 -4.30
N ASP A 839 10.21 6.03 -3.82
CA ASP A 839 11.23 6.55 -2.89
C ASP A 839 10.66 7.07 -1.55
N VAL A 840 9.56 6.44 -1.08
CA VAL A 840 8.86 6.73 0.18
C VAL A 840 9.00 5.59 1.20
N LYS A 841 8.83 5.92 2.49
CA LYS A 841 8.60 4.92 3.53
C LYS A 841 7.15 4.46 3.51
N THR A 842 6.91 3.18 3.73
CA THR A 842 5.59 2.56 3.61
C THR A 842 5.17 1.87 4.90
N VAL A 843 3.93 2.06 5.30
CA VAL A 843 3.30 1.27 6.35
C VAL A 843 2.00 0.68 5.82
N VAL A 844 1.86 -0.64 5.91
CA VAL A 844 0.66 -1.38 5.53
C VAL A 844 -0.05 -1.79 6.80
N SER A 845 -1.32 -1.42 6.97
CA SER A 845 -2.09 -1.75 8.18
C SER A 845 -3.57 -1.98 7.86
N GLU A 846 -4.21 -2.78 8.70
CA GLU A 846 -5.68 -2.86 8.80
C GLU A 846 -6.29 -1.61 9.45
N SER A 847 -5.50 -0.92 10.27
CA SER A 847 -5.95 0.28 10.96
C SER A 847 -6.19 1.41 9.96
N PRO A 848 -7.36 2.05 9.99
CA PRO A 848 -7.62 3.29 9.24
C PRO A 848 -6.93 4.50 9.89
N ILE A 849 -6.29 4.35 11.04
CA ILE A 849 -5.57 5.44 11.72
C ILE A 849 -4.08 5.29 11.43
N PRO A 850 -3.39 6.37 11.00
CA PRO A 850 -1.95 6.34 10.80
C PRO A 850 -1.22 5.91 12.08
N PRO A 851 -0.33 4.91 12.04
CA PRO A 851 0.38 4.43 13.23
C PRO A 851 1.51 5.38 13.68
N TYR A 852 1.99 6.26 12.80
CA TYR A 852 3.07 7.20 13.07
C TYR A 852 2.66 8.62 12.72
N ARG A 853 3.27 9.60 13.39
CA ARG A 853 3.12 11.00 13.02
C ARG A 853 4.01 11.35 11.85
N ASP A 854 5.24 10.86 11.87
CA ASP A 854 6.28 11.20 10.90
C ASP A 854 7.10 9.96 10.50
N GLY A 855 7.69 9.97 9.30
CA GLY A 855 8.59 8.93 8.82
C GLY A 855 9.91 8.85 9.61
N ALA A 856 10.24 9.88 10.39
CA ALA A 856 11.36 9.90 11.31
C ALA A 856 11.08 9.19 12.66
N GLU A 857 9.83 8.85 12.99
CA GLU A 857 9.48 8.14 14.24
C GLU A 857 9.85 6.65 14.22
N PHE A 858 10.16 6.10 13.06
CA PHE A 858 10.65 4.73 12.90
C PHE A 858 11.84 4.69 11.95
N GLU A 859 12.73 3.75 12.20
CA GLU A 859 14.04 3.76 11.55
C GLU A 859 14.01 3.03 10.21
N GLU A 860 13.19 1.98 10.14
CA GLU A 860 13.00 1.17 8.95
C GLU A 860 12.30 1.93 7.82
N THR A 861 12.26 1.31 6.64
CA THR A 861 11.55 1.86 5.47
C THR A 861 10.16 1.26 5.31
N VAL A 862 10.00 -0.03 5.62
CA VAL A 862 8.74 -0.76 5.45
C VAL A 862 8.28 -1.33 6.77
N PHE A 863 6.99 -1.17 7.09
CA PHE A 863 6.34 -1.85 8.21
C PHE A 863 5.03 -2.50 7.76
N LEU A 864 4.93 -3.82 7.91
CA LEU A 864 3.73 -4.61 7.71
C LEU A 864 3.06 -4.81 9.08
N ASP A 865 2.14 -3.91 9.43
CA ASP A 865 1.48 -3.88 10.74
C ASP A 865 0.44 -5.00 10.87
N SER A 866 0.85 -6.07 11.57
CA SER A 866 0.00 -7.23 11.86
C SER A 866 -0.40 -8.06 10.64
N ALA A 867 0.53 -8.26 9.69
CA ALA A 867 0.27 -9.11 8.53
C ALA A 867 -0.07 -10.57 8.91
N PRO A 868 -0.88 -11.29 8.11
CA PRO A 868 -1.26 -12.66 8.36
C PRO A 868 -0.04 -13.59 8.37
N GLN A 869 -0.16 -14.71 9.07
CA GLN A 869 0.94 -15.66 9.22
C GLN A 869 1.55 -16.09 7.89
N ALA A 870 0.76 -16.27 6.85
CA ALA A 870 1.26 -16.62 5.52
C ALA A 870 2.30 -15.61 4.98
N ILE A 871 2.04 -14.31 5.14
CA ILE A 871 2.96 -13.26 4.71
C ILE A 871 4.20 -13.26 5.61
N ARG A 872 4.00 -13.32 6.93
CA ARG A 872 5.10 -13.33 7.91
C ARG A 872 6.02 -14.53 7.77
N SER A 873 5.49 -15.70 7.45
CA SER A 873 6.29 -16.92 7.19
C SER A 873 7.19 -16.76 5.96
N LEU A 874 6.71 -16.06 4.93
CA LEU A 874 7.50 -15.77 3.72
C LEU A 874 8.52 -14.65 3.96
N THR A 875 8.14 -13.57 4.63
CA THR A 875 8.99 -12.38 4.81
C THR A 875 9.87 -12.41 6.07
N ARG A 876 9.59 -13.32 7.01
CA ARG A 876 10.31 -13.61 8.27
C ARG A 876 10.31 -12.52 9.34
N CYS A 877 9.99 -11.29 8.98
CA CYS A 877 9.79 -10.18 9.91
C CYS A 877 8.68 -9.25 9.43
N ASP A 878 8.35 -8.26 10.26
CA ASP A 878 7.29 -7.27 9.99
C ASP A 878 7.88 -5.90 9.63
N ARG A 879 9.16 -5.64 9.95
CA ARG A 879 9.85 -4.35 9.74
C ARG A 879 11.10 -4.55 8.90
N PHE A 880 11.28 -3.76 7.85
CA PHE A 880 12.36 -3.94 6.88
C PHE A 880 13.13 -2.65 6.63
N ARG A 881 14.45 -2.75 6.79
CA ARG A 881 15.42 -1.76 6.30
C ARG A 881 15.44 -1.73 4.78
N LEU A 882 15.73 -0.58 4.18
CA LEU A 882 15.70 -0.36 2.72
C LEU A 882 16.57 -1.37 1.96
N ASP A 883 17.78 -1.60 2.45
CA ASP A 883 18.76 -2.50 1.86
C ASP A 883 18.36 -3.97 1.95
N ARG A 884 17.59 -4.36 2.96
CA ARG A 884 17.08 -5.73 3.11
C ARG A 884 15.98 -6.07 2.11
N VAL A 885 15.24 -5.10 1.57
CA VAL A 885 14.08 -5.35 0.69
C VAL A 885 14.43 -6.22 -0.51
N LEU A 886 15.58 -5.96 -1.14
CA LEU A 886 16.06 -6.63 -2.36
C LEU A 886 17.37 -7.40 -2.18
N ASN A 887 17.91 -7.49 -0.96
CA ASN A 887 19.13 -8.25 -0.69
C ASN A 887 18.86 -9.31 0.39
N ALA A 888 19.66 -10.38 0.40
CA ALA A 888 19.69 -11.31 1.53
C ALA A 888 20.12 -10.57 2.81
N TRP A 889 19.68 -11.07 3.95
CA TRP A 889 19.93 -10.46 5.26
C TRP A 889 20.14 -11.51 6.35
N GLU A 890 20.74 -11.08 7.46
CA GLU A 890 21.04 -11.92 8.63
C GLU A 890 20.30 -11.34 9.84
N ASP A 891 19.69 -12.20 10.65
CA ASP A 891 19.09 -11.78 11.92
C ASP A 891 20.15 -11.65 13.03
N ASN A 892 19.71 -11.25 14.22
CA ASN A 892 20.61 -11.07 15.37
C ASN A 892 21.23 -12.40 15.86
N ASP A 893 20.62 -13.54 15.51
CA ASP A 893 21.09 -14.89 15.88
C ASP A 893 22.05 -15.47 14.82
N GLY A 894 22.37 -14.71 13.77
CA GLY A 894 23.27 -15.12 12.71
C GLY A 894 22.61 -15.95 11.60
N LYS A 895 21.28 -16.06 11.62
CA LYS A 895 20.53 -16.83 10.62
C LYS A 895 20.29 -15.99 9.38
N LYS A 896 20.62 -16.57 8.21
CA LYS A 896 20.48 -15.93 6.91
C LYS A 896 19.10 -16.15 6.31
N TYR A 897 18.62 -15.15 5.58
CA TYR A 897 17.33 -15.13 4.91
C TYR A 897 17.44 -14.47 3.53
N SER A 898 16.62 -14.92 2.58
CA SER A 898 16.52 -14.34 1.24
C SER A 898 15.81 -12.98 1.25
N ALA A 899 15.93 -12.24 0.14
CA ALA A 899 15.29 -10.93 -0.03
C ALA A 899 13.75 -11.05 -0.02
N PRO A 900 13.04 -10.37 0.89
CA PRO A 900 11.61 -10.54 1.11
C PRO A 900 10.76 -10.18 -0.12
N LEU A 901 11.14 -9.17 -0.91
CA LEU A 901 10.39 -8.81 -2.12
C LEU A 901 10.53 -9.88 -3.22
N ASN A 902 11.73 -10.46 -3.38
CA ASN A 902 11.95 -11.57 -4.30
C ASN A 902 11.18 -12.81 -3.83
N THR A 903 11.24 -13.12 -2.53
CA THR A 903 10.51 -14.24 -1.91
C THR A 903 9.00 -14.13 -2.15
N LEU A 904 8.39 -12.95 -1.91
CA LEU A 904 6.96 -12.74 -2.18
C LEU A 904 6.64 -12.85 -3.67
N THR A 905 7.45 -12.21 -4.54
CA THR A 905 7.21 -12.23 -5.99
C THR A 905 7.27 -13.66 -6.55
N ALA A 906 8.26 -14.45 -6.12
CA ALA A 906 8.38 -15.86 -6.49
C ALA A 906 7.25 -16.71 -5.90
N ALA A 907 6.92 -16.55 -4.62
CA ALA A 907 5.85 -17.32 -3.96
C ALA A 907 4.49 -17.06 -4.62
N TYR A 908 4.19 -15.81 -4.93
CA TYR A 908 2.95 -15.43 -5.61
C TYR A 908 2.92 -15.96 -7.05
N SER A 909 4.06 -15.96 -7.75
CA SER A 909 4.17 -16.54 -9.09
C SER A 909 3.93 -18.06 -9.09
N ILE A 910 4.51 -18.78 -8.13
CA ILE A 910 4.28 -20.22 -7.92
C ILE A 910 2.81 -20.48 -7.55
N HIS A 911 2.23 -19.65 -6.67
CA HIS A 911 0.83 -19.77 -6.29
C HIS A 911 -0.09 -19.63 -7.51
N LEU A 912 0.11 -18.59 -8.33
CA LEU A 912 -0.68 -18.38 -9.54
C LEU A 912 -0.45 -19.46 -10.61
N ASP A 913 0.73 -20.09 -10.65
CA ASP A 913 0.98 -21.26 -11.50
C ASP A 913 0.09 -22.45 -11.11
N VAL A 914 -0.02 -22.74 -9.81
CA VAL A 914 -0.59 -24.01 -9.31
C VAL A 914 -2.06 -23.90 -8.94
N ASN A 915 -2.46 -22.79 -8.33
CA ASN A 915 -3.75 -22.69 -7.62
C ASN A 915 -4.79 -21.87 -8.37
N ALA A 916 -4.38 -21.03 -9.33
CA ALA A 916 -5.30 -20.19 -10.10
C ALA A 916 -6.20 -21.05 -11.00
N LYS A 917 -7.47 -20.66 -11.12
CA LYS A 917 -8.50 -21.37 -11.89
C LYS A 917 -9.29 -20.41 -12.75
N GLN A 918 -9.85 -20.94 -13.83
CA GLN A 918 -10.83 -20.25 -14.66
C GLN A 918 -12.18 -20.92 -14.42
N GLY A 919 -13.11 -20.21 -13.78
CA GLY A 919 -14.45 -20.72 -13.48
C GLY A 919 -15.53 -20.05 -14.32
N LYS A 920 -16.79 -20.48 -14.14
CA LYS A 920 -17.97 -19.88 -14.81
C LYS A 920 -18.15 -18.38 -14.49
N THR A 921 -17.59 -17.92 -13.37
CA THR A 921 -17.64 -16.53 -12.91
C THR A 921 -16.39 -15.72 -13.28
N GLY A 922 -15.45 -16.29 -14.04
CA GLY A 922 -14.20 -15.65 -14.47
C GLY A 922 -12.94 -16.24 -13.82
N TYR A 923 -11.82 -15.52 -13.97
CA TYR A 923 -10.52 -15.87 -13.40
C TYR A 923 -10.51 -15.72 -11.87
N ASP A 924 -10.11 -16.77 -11.17
CA ASP A 924 -9.94 -16.80 -9.71
C ASP A 924 -8.50 -17.19 -9.35
N PRO A 925 -7.71 -16.28 -8.75
CA PRO A 925 -6.35 -16.58 -8.30
C PRO A 925 -6.31 -17.53 -7.08
N ASN A 926 -7.44 -17.76 -6.40
CA ASN A 926 -7.59 -18.69 -5.28
C ASN A 926 -6.56 -18.46 -4.16
N TRP A 927 -6.39 -17.20 -3.73
CA TRP A 927 -5.41 -16.78 -2.72
C TRP A 927 -5.63 -17.43 -1.34
N GLY A 928 -6.79 -18.04 -1.08
CA GLY A 928 -7.03 -18.84 0.12
C GLY A 928 -6.04 -19.99 0.33
N LYS A 929 -5.40 -20.48 -0.75
CA LYS A 929 -4.36 -21.52 -0.70
C LYS A 929 -2.94 -21.01 -0.41
N LEU A 930 -2.74 -19.69 -0.32
CA LEU A 930 -1.41 -19.10 -0.06
C LEU A 930 -0.86 -19.51 1.31
N THR A 931 -1.71 -19.64 2.33
CA THR A 931 -1.30 -20.06 3.67
C THR A 931 -0.63 -21.44 3.67
N GLU A 932 -1.17 -22.39 2.90
CA GLU A 932 -0.60 -23.73 2.75
C GLU A 932 0.79 -23.68 2.08
N LEU A 933 0.90 -22.87 1.02
CA LEU A 933 2.17 -22.66 0.30
C LEU A 933 3.23 -22.00 1.17
N ALA A 934 2.86 -20.97 1.93
CA ALA A 934 3.78 -20.29 2.82
C ALA A 934 4.33 -21.20 3.92
N ILE A 935 3.48 -22.02 4.56
CA ILE A 935 3.90 -22.96 5.61
C ILE A 935 4.84 -24.03 5.03
N ASN A 936 4.54 -24.55 3.84
CA ASN A 936 5.37 -25.53 3.16
C ASN A 936 6.76 -24.96 2.84
N LEU A 937 6.84 -23.77 2.24
CA LEU A 937 8.11 -23.11 1.93
C LEU A 937 8.88 -22.69 3.18
N GLU A 938 8.18 -22.33 4.25
CA GLU A 938 8.81 -22.08 5.55
C GLU A 938 9.46 -23.34 6.13
N THR A 939 8.81 -24.50 5.97
CA THR A 939 9.30 -25.80 6.43
C THR A 939 10.53 -26.25 5.64
N SER A 940 10.51 -26.09 4.31
CA SER A 940 11.67 -26.36 3.46
C SER A 940 11.57 -25.63 2.12
N PRO A 941 12.63 -24.95 1.66
CA PRO A 941 12.69 -24.38 0.31
C PRO A 941 12.46 -25.41 -0.82
N LEU A 942 12.73 -26.69 -0.57
CA LEU A 942 12.56 -27.76 -1.58
C LEU A 942 11.08 -27.98 -1.98
N TYR A 943 10.13 -27.47 -1.22
CA TYR A 943 8.71 -27.50 -1.60
C TYR A 943 8.42 -26.78 -2.92
N VAL A 944 9.31 -25.92 -3.42
CA VAL A 944 9.24 -25.38 -4.79
C VAL A 944 9.05 -26.51 -5.82
N PHE A 945 9.77 -27.63 -5.67
CA PHE A 945 9.66 -28.78 -6.59
C PHE A 945 8.38 -29.61 -6.37
N HIS A 946 7.88 -29.65 -5.14
CA HIS A 946 6.58 -30.24 -4.86
C HIS A 946 5.46 -29.50 -5.62
N TYR A 947 5.50 -28.15 -5.58
CA TYR A 947 4.55 -27.32 -6.34
C TYR A 947 4.72 -27.45 -7.85
N LEU A 948 5.93 -27.62 -8.37
CA LEU A 948 6.15 -27.96 -9.78
C LEU A 948 5.49 -29.30 -10.17
N LYS A 949 5.56 -30.30 -9.30
CA LYS A 949 4.91 -31.60 -9.50
C LYS A 949 3.39 -31.49 -9.39
N GLN A 950 2.86 -30.63 -8.51
CA GLN A 950 1.43 -30.35 -8.42
C GLN A 950 0.92 -29.65 -9.67
N TRP A 951 1.65 -28.65 -10.17
CA TRP A 951 1.37 -28.00 -11.46
C TRP A 951 1.28 -29.02 -12.59
N LYS A 952 2.26 -29.93 -12.67
CA LYS A 952 2.29 -31.02 -13.67
C LYS A 952 1.01 -31.85 -13.65
N ARG A 953 0.56 -32.25 -12.46
CA ARG A 953 -0.66 -33.06 -12.28
C ARG A 953 -1.93 -32.30 -12.67
N GLY A 954 -2.01 -31.01 -12.33
CA GLY A 954 -3.19 -30.18 -12.65
C GLY A 954 -3.33 -29.79 -14.12
N LYS A 955 -2.30 -30.05 -14.95
CA LYS A 955 -2.29 -29.76 -16.40
C LYS A 955 -2.26 -31.02 -17.27
N ASP A 956 -2.39 -32.20 -16.66
CA ASP A 956 -2.24 -33.51 -17.32
C ASP A 956 -1.01 -33.62 -18.23
N ALA A 957 0.05 -32.89 -17.88
CA ALA A 957 1.29 -32.86 -18.63
C ALA A 957 2.16 -34.07 -18.26
N ASP A 958 2.56 -34.86 -19.26
CA ASP A 958 3.42 -36.04 -19.05
C ASP A 958 4.78 -35.68 -18.41
N ILE A 959 5.38 -34.55 -18.82
CA ILE A 959 6.64 -34.00 -18.28
C ILE A 959 6.62 -32.46 -18.38
N PRO A 960 7.02 -31.72 -17.33
CA PRO A 960 7.28 -30.28 -17.44
C PRO A 960 8.38 -29.96 -18.46
N SER A 961 8.26 -28.85 -19.18
CA SER A 961 9.28 -28.41 -20.13
C SER A 961 10.60 -28.10 -19.41
N ALA A 962 11.73 -28.25 -20.12
CA ALA A 962 13.05 -27.95 -19.56
C ALA A 962 13.15 -26.50 -19.06
N ASN A 963 12.53 -25.54 -19.76
CA ASN A 963 12.51 -24.13 -19.36
C ASN A 963 11.72 -23.92 -18.07
N ARG A 964 10.62 -24.68 -17.84
CA ARG A 964 9.87 -24.59 -16.58
C ARG A 964 10.62 -25.20 -15.41
N ILE A 965 11.30 -26.33 -15.63
CA ILE A 965 12.18 -26.92 -14.62
C ILE A 965 13.30 -25.92 -14.27
N ALA A 966 13.88 -25.28 -15.29
CA ALA A 966 14.89 -24.25 -15.11
C ALA A 966 14.35 -23.04 -14.34
N LEU A 967 13.14 -22.54 -14.65
CA LEU A 967 12.47 -21.45 -13.92
C LEU A 967 12.41 -21.73 -12.41
N TYR A 968 11.93 -22.92 -12.05
CA TYR A 968 11.78 -23.30 -10.65
C TYR A 968 13.13 -23.47 -9.94
N LEU A 969 14.14 -24.01 -10.62
CA LEU A 969 15.45 -24.29 -10.03
C LEU A 969 16.37 -23.07 -9.97
N TYR A 970 16.52 -22.33 -11.07
CA TYR A 970 17.50 -21.25 -11.16
C TYR A 970 16.94 -19.90 -10.76
N ASP A 971 15.62 -19.69 -10.87
CA ASP A 971 15.04 -18.36 -10.68
C ASP A 971 14.20 -18.32 -9.39
N PHE A 972 13.32 -19.30 -9.14
CA PHE A 972 12.48 -19.32 -7.93
C PHE A 972 13.17 -19.88 -6.69
N TYR A 973 13.85 -21.02 -6.77
CA TYR A 973 14.46 -21.66 -5.60
C TYR A 973 15.43 -20.74 -4.80
N PRO A 974 16.32 -19.94 -5.44
CA PRO A 974 17.21 -19.02 -4.72
C PRO A 974 16.46 -17.93 -3.93
N CYS A 975 15.21 -17.65 -4.28
CA CYS A 975 14.37 -16.70 -3.53
C CYS A 975 13.93 -17.24 -2.16
N PHE A 976 14.15 -18.53 -1.87
CA PHE A 976 13.79 -19.17 -0.60
C PHE A 976 14.99 -19.76 0.14
N ASP A 977 16.13 -19.93 -0.54
CA ASP A 977 17.37 -20.46 0.04
C ASP A 977 18.53 -19.45 -0.11
N PRO A 978 18.94 -18.76 0.98
CA PRO A 978 20.00 -17.76 0.94
C PRO A 978 21.41 -18.35 0.74
N PHE A 979 21.55 -19.68 0.79
CA PHE A 979 22.83 -20.38 0.63
C PHE A 979 23.11 -20.79 -0.82
N VAL A 980 22.24 -20.38 -1.76
CA VAL A 980 22.32 -20.74 -3.18
C VAL A 980 22.48 -19.51 -4.05
N GLN A 981 23.44 -19.58 -4.97
CA GLN A 981 23.61 -18.67 -6.08
C GLN A 981 23.43 -19.44 -7.39
N ALA A 982 22.47 -19.00 -8.19
CA ALA A 982 22.16 -19.61 -9.47
C ALA A 982 22.61 -18.69 -10.61
N ASN A 983 23.27 -19.26 -11.62
CA ASN A 983 23.55 -18.58 -12.87
C ASN A 983 22.70 -19.18 -13.98
N ARG A 984 21.65 -18.45 -14.36
CA ARG A 984 20.71 -18.90 -15.39
C ARG A 984 21.33 -19.02 -16.77
N THR A 985 22.28 -18.16 -17.13
CA THR A 985 22.95 -18.16 -18.44
C THR A 985 23.81 -19.40 -18.62
N ASN A 986 24.58 -19.77 -17.59
CA ASN A 986 25.48 -20.91 -17.62
C ASN A 986 24.82 -22.21 -17.14
N LEU A 987 23.58 -22.14 -16.64
CA LEU A 987 22.86 -23.25 -16.02
C LEU A 987 23.68 -23.91 -14.90
N THR A 988 24.28 -23.09 -14.03
CA THR A 988 25.09 -23.53 -12.88
C THR A 988 24.47 -23.08 -11.56
N ILE A 989 24.73 -23.86 -10.51
CA ILE A 989 24.29 -23.58 -9.15
C ILE A 989 25.47 -23.79 -8.22
N ASP A 990 25.86 -22.70 -7.57
CA ASP A 990 26.86 -22.66 -6.52
C ASP A 990 26.11 -22.60 -5.18
N MET A 991 26.49 -23.49 -4.26
CA MET A 991 25.80 -23.64 -2.98
C MET A 991 26.76 -24.04 -1.87
N THR A 992 26.42 -23.68 -0.63
CA THR A 992 27.11 -24.19 0.56
C THR A 992 26.48 -25.49 1.04
N ALA A 993 27.16 -26.22 1.92
CA ALA A 993 26.66 -27.46 2.51
C ALA A 993 25.37 -27.27 3.35
N GLU A 994 25.09 -26.04 3.80
CA GLU A 994 23.91 -25.68 4.59
C GLU A 994 22.62 -25.63 3.74
N SER A 995 22.73 -25.57 2.40
CA SER A 995 21.58 -25.56 1.51
C SER A 995 20.84 -26.90 1.54
N PRO A 996 19.50 -26.91 1.70
CA PRO A 996 18.69 -28.12 1.52
C PRO A 996 18.82 -28.77 0.14
N LEU A 997 19.23 -28.03 -0.89
CA LEU A 997 19.46 -28.55 -2.25
C LEU A 997 20.72 -29.41 -2.35
N ASN A 998 21.65 -29.30 -1.40
CA ASN A 998 22.93 -30.01 -1.40
C ASN A 998 22.74 -31.54 -1.48
N HIS A 999 21.88 -32.12 -0.64
CA HIS A 999 21.67 -33.57 -0.64
C HIS A 999 21.00 -34.08 -1.93
N PRO A 1000 19.87 -33.51 -2.40
CA PRO A 1000 19.28 -33.93 -3.68
C PRO A 1000 20.23 -33.80 -4.88
N LYS A 1001 21.04 -32.73 -4.95
CA LYS A 1001 22.04 -32.54 -6.02
C LYS A 1001 23.10 -33.64 -5.99
N ASN A 1002 23.76 -33.84 -4.84
CA ASN A 1002 24.81 -34.85 -4.70
C ASN A 1002 24.28 -36.28 -4.92
N LEU A 1003 23.09 -36.61 -4.41
CA LEU A 1003 22.47 -37.90 -4.67
C LEU A 1003 22.24 -38.11 -6.17
N THR A 1004 21.68 -37.10 -6.84
CA THR A 1004 21.44 -37.15 -8.29
C THR A 1004 22.73 -37.33 -9.07
N GLU A 1005 23.79 -36.61 -8.74
CA GLU A 1005 25.11 -36.74 -9.38
C GLU A 1005 25.74 -38.12 -9.13
N LEU A 1006 25.66 -38.64 -7.91
CA LEU A 1006 26.25 -39.93 -7.53
C LEU A 1006 25.53 -41.11 -8.20
N TYR A 1007 24.20 -41.21 -8.12
CA TYR A 1007 23.52 -42.35 -8.75
C TYR A 1007 23.60 -42.29 -10.27
N ARG A 1008 23.73 -41.09 -10.85
CA ARG A 1008 23.99 -40.91 -12.27
C ARG A 1008 25.34 -41.48 -12.73
N GLN A 1009 26.32 -41.70 -11.84
CA GLN A 1009 27.59 -42.29 -12.29
C GLN A 1009 27.46 -43.77 -12.65
N PHE A 1010 26.51 -44.50 -12.06
CA PHE A 1010 26.30 -45.93 -12.32
C PHE A 1010 24.95 -46.27 -12.98
N TYR A 1011 23.91 -45.47 -12.75
CA TYR A 1011 22.54 -45.72 -13.24
C TYR A 1011 22.01 -44.59 -14.13
N ARG A 1012 21.40 -44.95 -15.26
CA ARG A 1012 20.63 -44.06 -16.14
C ARG A 1012 19.23 -44.63 -16.34
N ALA A 1013 18.19 -43.83 -16.17
CA ALA A 1013 16.82 -44.24 -16.50
C ALA A 1013 16.67 -44.47 -18.01
N LYS A 1014 15.99 -45.55 -18.40
CA LYS A 1014 15.73 -45.91 -19.82
C LYS A 1014 14.24 -45.66 -20.14
N SER A 1015 13.99 -45.14 -21.34
CA SER A 1015 12.63 -44.98 -21.90
C SER A 1015 12.19 -46.27 -22.60
N SER A 1016 10.90 -46.60 -22.52
CA SER A 1016 10.28 -47.62 -23.37
C SER A 1016 9.97 -47.01 -24.75
N LYS A 1017 10.19 -47.75 -25.86
CA LYS A 1017 10.07 -47.28 -27.26
C LYS A 1017 9.01 -46.18 -27.45
N GLY A 1018 9.46 -44.94 -27.70
CA GLY A 1018 8.63 -43.78 -28.02
C GLY A 1018 7.97 -43.05 -26.84
N LYS A 1019 8.16 -43.46 -25.58
CA LYS A 1019 7.48 -42.87 -24.42
C LYS A 1019 8.40 -42.02 -23.53
N PRO A 1020 7.88 -40.96 -22.86
CA PRO A 1020 8.63 -40.19 -21.88
C PRO A 1020 9.18 -41.06 -20.74
N ILE A 1021 10.36 -40.72 -20.20
CA ILE A 1021 10.93 -41.43 -19.04
C ILE A 1021 10.05 -41.15 -17.81
N LYS A 1022 9.53 -42.24 -17.23
CA LYS A 1022 8.68 -42.21 -16.03
C LYS A 1022 9.47 -41.77 -14.79
N ALA A 1023 8.81 -41.04 -13.91
CA ALA A 1023 9.38 -40.60 -12.62
C ALA A 1023 9.93 -41.77 -11.80
N ASN A 1024 9.17 -42.87 -11.69
CA ASN A 1024 9.58 -44.06 -10.92
C ASN A 1024 10.85 -44.72 -11.45
N ALA A 1025 11.15 -44.60 -12.76
CA ALA A 1025 12.39 -45.10 -13.34
C ALA A 1025 13.58 -44.21 -12.95
N ILE A 1026 13.40 -42.88 -12.92
CA ILE A 1026 14.43 -41.93 -12.50
C ILE A 1026 14.79 -42.13 -11.03
N LEU A 1027 13.77 -42.29 -10.18
CA LEU A 1027 13.90 -42.34 -8.72
C LEU A 1027 14.25 -43.72 -8.18
N LYS A 1028 14.40 -44.73 -9.06
CA LYS A 1028 14.56 -46.13 -8.66
C LYS A 1028 15.73 -46.37 -7.69
N PRO A 1029 16.93 -45.77 -7.87
CA PRO A 1029 18.02 -45.93 -6.90
C PRO A 1029 17.73 -45.33 -5.53
N ILE A 1030 17.04 -44.18 -5.47
CA ILE A 1030 16.64 -43.53 -4.21
C ILE A 1030 15.58 -44.38 -3.50
N ASP A 1031 14.58 -44.87 -4.24
CA ASP A 1031 13.49 -45.68 -3.70
C ASP A 1031 14.01 -46.98 -3.06
N GLU A 1032 14.92 -47.69 -3.74
CA GLU A 1032 15.50 -48.93 -3.22
C GLU A 1032 16.42 -48.69 -2.01
N ALA A 1033 17.15 -47.56 -1.98
CA ALA A 1033 17.99 -47.20 -0.85
C ALA A 1033 17.15 -46.79 0.37
N ALA A 1034 16.12 -45.96 0.18
CA ALA A 1034 15.23 -45.52 1.25
C ALA A 1034 14.42 -46.69 1.83
N ASP A 1035 13.93 -47.60 0.99
CA ASP A 1035 13.18 -48.78 1.43
C ASP A 1035 14.00 -49.66 2.40
N VAL A 1036 15.31 -49.81 2.15
CA VAL A 1036 16.22 -50.55 3.03
C VAL A 1036 16.37 -49.86 4.38
N ILE A 1037 16.62 -48.55 4.40
CA ILE A 1037 16.79 -47.79 5.64
C ILE A 1037 15.51 -47.83 6.49
N LEU A 1038 14.34 -47.65 5.86
CA LEU A 1038 13.05 -47.61 6.54
C LEU A 1038 12.61 -48.97 7.10
N LYS A 1039 13.02 -50.09 6.47
CA LYS A 1039 12.64 -51.45 6.89
C LYS A 1039 13.69 -52.17 7.74
N ALA A 1040 14.92 -51.66 7.80
CA ALA A 1040 15.98 -52.26 8.60
C ALA A 1040 15.62 -52.24 10.10
N ASP A 1041 15.91 -53.32 10.82
CA ASP A 1041 15.65 -53.45 12.25
C ASP A 1041 16.57 -52.51 13.07
N ASN A 1042 16.11 -52.03 14.23
CA ASN A 1042 16.86 -51.12 15.12
C ASN A 1042 18.18 -51.73 15.62
N ALA A 1043 18.28 -53.06 15.64
CA ALA A 1043 19.46 -53.79 16.09
C ALA A 1043 20.62 -53.83 15.07
N ILE A 1044 20.42 -53.33 13.84
CA ILE A 1044 21.37 -53.44 12.71
C ILE A 1044 21.94 -52.04 12.35
N SER A 1045 22.27 -51.20 13.34
CA SER A 1045 22.76 -49.82 13.05
C SER A 1045 24.10 -49.80 12.32
N ASP A 1046 24.99 -50.75 12.59
CA ASP A 1046 26.41 -50.62 12.20
C ASP A 1046 26.73 -51.03 10.76
N ASP A 1047 25.77 -51.60 10.01
CA ASP A 1047 26.01 -52.11 8.64
C ASP A 1047 24.98 -51.63 7.58
N LEU A 1048 24.26 -50.54 7.87
CA LEU A 1048 23.25 -49.97 6.95
C LEU A 1048 23.81 -49.62 5.57
N THR A 1049 25.05 -49.11 5.53
CA THR A 1049 25.74 -48.79 4.26
C THR A 1049 25.90 -50.02 3.37
N SER A 1050 26.34 -51.15 3.93
CA SER A 1050 26.54 -52.38 3.16
C SER A 1050 25.21 -52.97 2.71
N LEU A 1051 24.15 -52.86 3.52
CA LEU A 1051 22.80 -53.30 3.16
C LEU A 1051 22.22 -52.49 1.99
N VAL A 1052 22.36 -51.16 2.02
CA VAL A 1052 21.94 -50.29 0.93
C VAL A 1052 22.75 -50.59 -0.34
N ALA A 1053 24.08 -50.71 -0.21
CA ALA A 1053 24.95 -51.08 -1.34
C ALA A 1053 24.55 -52.45 -1.93
N ALA A 1054 24.35 -53.47 -1.11
CA ALA A 1054 23.91 -54.81 -1.54
C ALA A 1054 22.56 -54.78 -2.27
N ARG A 1055 21.62 -53.94 -1.84
CA ARG A 1055 20.33 -53.77 -2.51
C ARG A 1055 20.49 -53.13 -3.88
N LEU A 1056 21.32 -52.10 -3.99
CA LEU A 1056 21.62 -51.42 -5.25
C LEU A 1056 22.42 -52.30 -6.20
N PHE A 1057 23.30 -53.17 -5.70
CA PHE A 1057 23.95 -54.21 -6.51
C PHE A 1057 22.94 -55.13 -7.17
N LYS A 1058 21.97 -55.63 -6.39
CA LYS A 1058 20.88 -56.46 -6.92
C LYS A 1058 20.00 -55.69 -7.91
N LEU A 1059 19.83 -54.38 -7.74
CA LEU A 1059 19.17 -53.54 -8.75
C LEU A 1059 19.98 -53.52 -10.05
N MET A 1060 21.29 -53.26 -9.98
CA MET A 1060 22.13 -53.17 -11.17
C MET A 1060 22.33 -54.51 -11.89
N ASP A 1061 22.38 -55.64 -11.18
CA ASP A 1061 22.37 -56.98 -11.79
C ASP A 1061 21.06 -57.22 -12.57
N ARG A 1062 19.92 -56.75 -12.04
CA ARG A 1062 18.64 -56.79 -12.75
C ARG A 1062 18.61 -55.87 -13.97
N VAL A 1063 19.18 -54.67 -13.86
CA VAL A 1063 19.30 -53.73 -14.99
C VAL A 1063 20.18 -54.32 -16.11
N ARG A 1064 21.30 -54.96 -15.76
CA ARG A 1064 22.20 -55.63 -16.73
C ARG A 1064 21.57 -56.86 -17.38
N SER A 1065 20.82 -57.64 -16.62
CA SER A 1065 20.05 -58.78 -17.14
C SER A 1065 18.76 -58.38 -17.86
N GLN A 1066 18.52 -57.06 -18.04
CA GLN A 1066 17.32 -56.50 -18.67
C GLN A 1066 16.01 -56.89 -17.98
N THR A 1067 16.07 -57.33 -16.72
CA THR A 1067 14.91 -57.71 -15.90
C THR A 1067 14.37 -56.55 -15.06
N ALA A 1068 15.01 -55.38 -15.10
CA ALA A 1068 14.54 -54.13 -14.48
C ALA A 1068 14.78 -52.93 -15.41
N GLU A 1069 13.95 -51.89 -15.26
CA GLU A 1069 14.08 -50.63 -16.02
C GLU A 1069 15.37 -49.87 -15.65
N GLY A 1070 16.18 -49.50 -16.65
CA GLY A 1070 17.42 -48.74 -16.47
C GLY A 1070 18.47 -49.05 -17.53
N ARG A 1071 19.58 -48.32 -17.48
CA ARG A 1071 20.80 -48.52 -18.29
C ARG A 1071 22.02 -48.32 -17.39
N TYR A 1072 22.96 -49.25 -17.46
CA TYR A 1072 24.25 -49.15 -16.78
C TYR A 1072 25.17 -48.17 -17.54
N VAL A 1073 26.00 -47.43 -16.80
CA VAL A 1073 26.96 -46.46 -17.38
C VAL A 1073 28.36 -47.04 -17.47
N ILE A 1074 28.80 -47.74 -16.42
CA ILE A 1074 30.16 -48.27 -16.28
C ILE A 1074 30.20 -49.73 -16.76
N LYS A 1075 31.18 -50.10 -17.60
CA LYS A 1075 31.31 -51.48 -18.09
C LYS A 1075 31.99 -52.40 -17.07
N GLU A 1076 32.99 -51.90 -16.34
CA GLU A 1076 33.74 -52.65 -15.34
C GLU A 1076 32.98 -52.79 -14.01
N ARG A 1077 32.79 -54.03 -13.54
CA ARG A 1077 31.98 -54.31 -12.34
C ARG A 1077 32.60 -53.77 -11.05
N ASP A 1078 33.93 -53.75 -10.94
CA ASP A 1078 34.58 -53.27 -9.73
C ASP A 1078 34.51 -51.74 -9.60
N GLN A 1079 34.65 -51.02 -10.71
CA GLN A 1079 34.41 -49.56 -10.75
C GLN A 1079 32.93 -49.20 -10.49
N GLU A 1080 31.98 -49.99 -11.03
CA GLU A 1080 30.55 -49.83 -10.72
C GLU A 1080 30.26 -50.07 -9.24
N ARG A 1081 30.97 -51.03 -8.61
CA ARG A 1081 30.89 -51.32 -7.17
C ARG A 1081 31.36 -50.17 -6.31
N GLU A 1082 32.47 -49.54 -6.66
CA GLU A 1082 32.96 -48.36 -5.95
C GLU A 1082 31.93 -47.22 -6.00
N LYS A 1083 31.34 -46.94 -7.16
CA LYS A 1083 30.35 -45.86 -7.30
C LYS A 1083 29.02 -46.13 -6.60
N ILE A 1084 28.58 -47.39 -6.55
CA ILE A 1084 27.42 -47.79 -5.75
C ILE A 1084 27.71 -47.61 -4.26
N LEU A 1085 28.92 -47.96 -3.82
CA LEU A 1085 29.35 -47.80 -2.43
C LEU A 1085 29.45 -46.31 -2.06
N ASP A 1086 29.94 -45.44 -2.94
CA ASP A 1086 29.99 -43.99 -2.73
C ASP A 1086 28.58 -43.41 -2.53
N PHE A 1087 27.62 -43.79 -3.37
CA PHE A 1087 26.21 -43.39 -3.19
C PHE A 1087 25.62 -43.92 -1.88
N ALA A 1088 25.82 -45.20 -1.56
CA ALA A 1088 25.30 -45.81 -0.34
C ALA A 1088 25.87 -45.15 0.91
N LYS A 1089 27.19 -44.89 0.94
CA LYS A 1089 27.87 -44.15 2.01
C LYS A 1089 27.28 -42.77 2.19
N TYR A 1090 27.12 -42.01 1.10
CA TYR A 1090 26.58 -40.66 1.18
C TYR A 1090 25.12 -40.64 1.68
N PHE A 1091 24.27 -41.54 1.16
CA PHE A 1091 22.86 -41.58 1.55
C PHE A 1091 22.66 -42.04 3.00
N VAL A 1092 23.47 -42.97 3.49
CA VAL A 1092 23.40 -43.42 4.88
C VAL A 1092 24.06 -42.40 5.82
N LYS A 1093 25.31 -42.04 5.59
CA LYS A 1093 26.07 -41.18 6.50
C LYS A 1093 25.62 -39.72 6.44
N ASN A 1094 25.65 -39.10 5.27
CA ASN A 1094 25.43 -37.65 5.16
C ASN A 1094 23.93 -37.29 5.18
N VAL A 1095 23.08 -38.12 4.59
CA VAL A 1095 21.63 -37.85 4.55
C VAL A 1095 20.93 -38.40 5.79
N PHE A 1096 21.00 -39.71 6.05
CA PHE A 1096 20.24 -40.32 7.13
C PHE A 1096 20.83 -40.08 8.54
N GLU A 1097 22.12 -40.35 8.75
CA GLU A 1097 22.75 -40.21 10.07
C GLU A 1097 22.98 -38.74 10.45
N GLU A 1098 23.61 -37.95 9.56
CA GLU A 1098 23.95 -36.54 9.85
C GLU A 1098 22.73 -35.61 9.76
N SER A 1099 21.94 -35.66 8.68
CA SER A 1099 20.86 -34.67 8.45
C SER A 1099 19.53 -35.04 9.11
N PHE A 1100 19.23 -36.34 9.24
CA PHE A 1100 18.00 -36.82 9.88
C PHE A 1100 18.25 -37.44 11.27
N GLU A 1101 19.46 -37.33 11.81
CA GLU A 1101 19.84 -37.81 13.16
C GLU A 1101 19.52 -39.30 13.37
N SER A 1102 19.62 -40.12 12.32
CA SER A 1102 19.23 -41.54 12.31
C SER A 1102 17.74 -41.81 12.63
N ASP A 1103 16.88 -40.79 12.51
CA ASP A 1103 15.44 -40.91 12.74
C ASP A 1103 14.70 -41.32 11.46
N ARG A 1104 14.24 -42.59 11.43
CA ARG A 1104 13.48 -43.14 10.31
C ARG A 1104 12.16 -42.41 10.07
N ALA A 1105 11.52 -41.89 11.12
CA ALA A 1105 10.26 -41.17 10.97
C ALA A 1105 10.46 -39.81 10.30
N ARG A 1106 11.60 -39.15 10.54
CA ARG A 1106 11.96 -37.89 9.86
C ARG A 1106 12.31 -38.10 8.39
N LEU A 1107 12.96 -39.22 8.05
CA LEU A 1107 13.20 -39.58 6.65
C LEU A 1107 11.88 -39.94 5.93
N ALA A 1108 10.99 -40.70 6.57
CA ALA A 1108 9.77 -41.21 5.97
C ALA A 1108 8.75 -40.12 5.57
N GLY A 1109 7.75 -40.51 4.75
CA GLY A 1109 6.61 -39.67 4.44
C GLY A 1109 6.95 -38.44 3.59
N ARG A 1110 6.68 -37.25 4.13
CA ARG A 1110 6.75 -35.98 3.36
C ARG A 1110 8.18 -35.61 2.96
N GLN A 1111 9.17 -35.77 3.84
CA GLN A 1111 10.55 -35.36 3.57
C GLN A 1111 11.20 -36.19 2.45
N LEU A 1112 11.07 -37.53 2.47
CA LEU A 1112 11.51 -38.37 1.37
C LEU A 1112 10.81 -38.01 0.05
N ASN A 1113 9.51 -37.71 0.07
CA ASN A 1113 8.80 -37.30 -1.14
C ASN A 1113 9.35 -35.99 -1.74
N ILE A 1114 9.73 -35.02 -0.91
CA ILE A 1114 10.34 -33.76 -1.36
C ILE A 1114 11.73 -34.00 -1.96
N ILE A 1115 12.56 -34.85 -1.33
CA ILE A 1115 13.87 -35.26 -1.87
C ILE A 1115 13.68 -35.94 -3.24
N ARG A 1116 12.72 -36.87 -3.33
CA ARG A 1116 12.37 -37.57 -4.58
C ARG A 1116 11.93 -36.59 -5.66
N ASP A 1117 11.01 -35.69 -5.35
CA ASP A 1117 10.51 -34.69 -6.30
C ASP A 1117 11.66 -33.82 -6.82
N THR A 1118 12.55 -33.38 -5.93
CA THR A 1118 13.74 -32.59 -6.29
C THR A 1118 14.70 -33.37 -7.19
N CYS A 1119 15.07 -34.59 -6.81
CA CYS A 1119 15.97 -35.44 -7.61
C CYS A 1119 15.41 -35.76 -9.00
N GLU A 1120 14.09 -35.95 -9.12
CA GLU A 1120 13.44 -36.16 -10.42
C GLU A 1120 13.73 -34.99 -11.37
N PHE A 1121 13.50 -33.76 -10.91
CA PHE A 1121 13.65 -32.58 -11.77
C PHE A 1121 15.11 -32.24 -12.04
N LEU A 1122 16.01 -32.40 -11.07
CA LEU A 1122 17.46 -32.25 -11.27
C LEU A 1122 17.97 -33.23 -12.33
N TYR A 1123 17.56 -34.50 -12.25
CA TYR A 1123 17.96 -35.51 -13.23
C TYR A 1123 17.47 -35.16 -14.65
N ARG A 1124 16.22 -34.68 -14.78
CA ARG A 1124 15.63 -34.31 -16.07
C ARG A 1124 16.36 -33.16 -16.73
N LEU A 1125 16.71 -32.13 -15.97
CA LEU A 1125 17.44 -30.97 -16.46
C LEU A 1125 18.84 -31.35 -16.95
N GLU A 1126 19.54 -32.16 -16.17
CA GLU A 1126 20.85 -32.66 -16.51
C GLU A 1126 20.85 -33.56 -17.76
N MET A 1127 19.80 -34.38 -17.93
CA MET A 1127 19.61 -35.16 -19.14
C MET A 1127 19.36 -34.26 -20.37
N ASP A 1128 18.63 -33.16 -20.20
CA ASP A 1128 18.42 -32.18 -21.27
C ASP A 1128 19.73 -31.50 -21.67
N LYS A 1129 20.57 -31.13 -20.70
CA LYS A 1129 21.92 -30.59 -20.92
C LYS A 1129 22.81 -31.54 -21.72
N GLU A 1130 22.85 -32.83 -21.36
CA GLU A 1130 23.58 -33.86 -22.14
C GLU A 1130 23.05 -33.98 -23.58
N ARG A 1131 21.72 -33.92 -23.79
CA ARG A 1131 21.11 -34.00 -25.13
C ARG A 1131 21.51 -32.82 -26.00
N ARG A 1132 21.47 -31.59 -25.45
CA ARG A 1132 21.92 -30.38 -26.17
C ARG A 1132 23.39 -30.48 -26.56
N GLN A 1133 24.25 -30.94 -25.66
CA GLN A 1133 25.68 -31.14 -25.96
C GLN A 1133 25.92 -32.15 -27.08
N ARG A 1134 25.15 -33.25 -27.13
CA ARG A 1134 25.23 -34.25 -28.21
C ARG A 1134 24.70 -33.76 -29.55
N GLN A 1135 23.76 -32.81 -29.58
CA GLN A 1135 23.25 -32.21 -30.81
C GLN A 1135 24.19 -31.16 -31.41
N VAL A 1136 25.05 -30.55 -30.60
CA VAL A 1136 26.02 -29.51 -31.03
C VAL A 1136 27.34 -30.12 -31.55
N GLN A 1137 27.68 -31.35 -31.18
CA GLN A 1137 28.79 -32.09 -31.80
C GLN A 1137 28.33 -32.74 -33.12
N PRO A 1138 28.91 -32.40 -34.29
CA PRO A 1138 28.65 -33.15 -35.51
C PRO A 1138 29.14 -34.58 -35.36
N LEU A 1139 28.38 -35.54 -35.90
CA LEU A 1139 28.85 -36.91 -36.09
C LEU A 1139 30.12 -36.92 -36.96
N ASP A 1140 31.28 -37.02 -36.33
CA ASP A 1140 32.50 -37.48 -37.01
C ASP A 1140 32.29 -38.94 -37.40
N THR A 1141 31.99 -39.14 -38.67
CA THR A 1141 31.86 -40.44 -39.32
C THR A 1141 33.25 -40.96 -39.66
N SER A 1142 33.92 -41.61 -38.71
CA SER A 1142 35.01 -42.56 -39.03
C SER A 1142 35.33 -43.50 -37.86
N ASN A 1143 34.55 -44.56 -37.67
CA ASN A 1143 35.01 -45.92 -37.93
C ASN A 1143 33.97 -46.95 -37.45
N SER A 1144 33.66 -47.86 -38.36
CA SER A 1144 32.80 -49.01 -38.22
C SER A 1144 33.30 -50.01 -37.16
N SER A 1145 32.41 -50.42 -36.26
CA SER A 1145 32.11 -51.84 -36.10
C SER A 1145 30.67 -51.99 -35.63
N SER A 1146 29.95 -52.76 -36.43
CA SER A 1146 28.56 -53.18 -36.36
C SER A 1146 28.07 -53.70 -35.01
N GLU A 1147 26.74 -53.65 -34.86
CA GLU A 1147 25.87 -54.21 -33.82
C GLU A 1147 25.50 -53.25 -32.68
N GLU A 1148 24.36 -52.58 -32.83
CA GLU A 1148 23.32 -52.41 -31.80
C GLU A 1148 22.20 -51.51 -32.38
N GLU A 1149 21.41 -52.06 -33.32
CA GLU A 1149 19.97 -51.76 -33.36
C GLU A 1149 19.29 -52.77 -32.44
N GLU A 1150 18.93 -52.37 -31.20
CA GLU A 1150 17.74 -52.84 -30.45
C GLU A 1150 17.50 -52.14 -29.09
#